data_AF-A0A5N7DRL3-F1
#
_entry.id   AF-A0A5N7DRL3-F1
#
_cell.length_a   1.000
_cell.length_b   1.000
_cell.length_c   1.000
_cell.angle_alpha   90.00
_cell.angle_beta   90.00
_cell.angle_gamma   90.00
#
_symmetry.space_group_name_H-M   'P 1'
#
loop_
_entity.id
_entity.type
_entity.pdbx_description
1 polymer ?
#
loop_
_entity_poly.entity_id
_entity_poly.type
_entity_poly.pdbx_seq_one_letter_code
_entity_poly.pdbx_strand_id
1 'polypeptide(L)'
;MSASNLPYMKTNPKIIFFTDFDGTITLQDSNDFLTDNLGYGQAKRRQGNLDVLENKVSFRNAFREMLDSVKVPFNECIEQLKKNMQLDPYFIEFYHWSKQNNVPIVVLSSGMTPVISALFETLLGHKPDDHLVIVANDVESRDGKDINTEGGWQIKYHDDSHFGHDKSLEIKPYAALPDNVRPTLLYAGDGVSDLSAASETDLLFAKKGRDLVTYCERQGTPFTIFENWSSILATTKDILSGKVTIKKVAQEGLETVRAGVQLAVFAVCILVFVVTLDNRFRVLPNAIHGHLPSHYSGLVVTDVTIKSCSHINPFSKCNPISKSWTQVDKDLYLRTGWTSTAFVQFERKKEEDLLPTDKVVIDLKISRLVPETAEDTKDGEKDEATWEPRPGGIWLRRTAKRHASDSQTAITLVDVLFGADAVDPRIGWEIRDTPLLLDSRTEELEARISIQRGDPQKMKKPVPRINEHGRFKIMQLADLHLSTGLGSCRDPIPVEPVPGQKCEADPRTLEFVERLLDEEKPDMVVLTGDQVNGETSKDAQSALFKSVKLLVDRKIPYAAIFGNHDDEGNLNRSELMAMLEQLPYSLSSAGPEDIDGVGNYIVEVLGRGTSAHSALTLYLLDSHSYSPDERQFRGYDWIKPSQIRWFKNTAQGLKRKHHEYAYMHMNMAFIHIPLPEYRDPNNLFIGNWDEPPTAPGFNSGFKDALEEEGILFVSCGHDHVNDYCMLNNNKDEKPSLWMCYGGGVGFGGYGGYKDYVRRVRFFDFDMNAGRVMTYKRLEYGETEAKIDEQMIVDGGAVRGL
;
A
#
# COMPACT_ATOMS: atom_id res chain seq x y z
N MET A 1 -56.93 -31.06 0.39
CA MET A 1 -57.58 -30.32 1.51
C MET A 1 -58.31 -29.14 0.92
N SER A 2 -59.43 -28.65 1.50
CA SER A 2 -60.05 -27.40 1.02
C SER A 2 -59.17 -26.21 1.41
N ALA A 3 -59.09 -25.17 0.56
CA ALA A 3 -58.27 -23.98 0.82
C ALA A 3 -58.60 -23.31 2.18
N SER A 4 -59.87 -23.39 2.61
CA SER A 4 -60.35 -22.89 3.91
C SER A 4 -59.68 -23.51 5.13
N ASN A 5 -59.06 -24.69 4.99
CA ASN A 5 -58.47 -25.43 6.10
C ASN A 5 -56.97 -25.16 6.27
N LEU A 6 -56.36 -24.38 5.37
CA LEU A 6 -54.94 -24.01 5.46
C LEU A 6 -54.78 -22.71 6.26
N PRO A 7 -53.82 -22.64 7.22
CA PRO A 7 -53.74 -21.53 8.17
C PRO A 7 -53.56 -20.16 7.51
N TYR A 8 -52.69 -20.06 6.50
CA TYR A 8 -52.43 -18.79 5.80
C TYR A 8 -53.49 -18.42 4.74
N MET A 9 -54.49 -19.26 4.50
CA MET A 9 -55.58 -18.99 3.54
C MET A 9 -56.86 -18.46 4.21
N LYS A 10 -56.87 -18.30 5.54
CA LYS A 10 -58.06 -17.89 6.31
C LYS A 10 -58.73 -16.60 5.79
N THR A 11 -57.93 -15.64 5.32
CA THR A 11 -58.38 -14.34 4.80
C THR A 11 -58.38 -14.27 3.27
N ASN A 12 -58.19 -15.40 2.59
CA ASN A 12 -58.06 -15.52 1.14
C ASN A 12 -57.06 -14.49 0.54
N PRO A 13 -55.78 -14.52 0.96
CA PRO A 13 -54.80 -13.55 0.51
C PRO A 13 -54.49 -13.74 -0.98
N LYS A 14 -54.06 -12.66 -1.65
CA LYS A 14 -53.55 -12.74 -3.03
C LYS A 14 -52.08 -13.19 -3.10
N ILE A 15 -51.32 -12.91 -2.04
CA ILE A 15 -49.91 -13.24 -1.91
C ILE A 15 -49.68 -13.83 -0.51
N ILE A 16 -48.87 -14.89 -0.43
CA ILE A 16 -48.26 -15.33 0.82
C ILE A 16 -46.75 -15.11 0.68
N PHE A 17 -46.15 -14.45 1.68
CA PHE A 17 -44.74 -14.14 1.67
C PHE A 17 -43.99 -15.02 2.67
N PHE A 18 -43.23 -15.97 2.15
CA PHE A 18 -42.32 -16.81 2.92
C PHE A 18 -40.94 -16.14 2.99
N THR A 19 -40.21 -16.37 4.06
CA THR A 19 -38.87 -15.79 4.21
C THR A 19 -38.01 -16.60 5.15
N ASP A 20 -36.71 -16.66 4.89
CA ASP A 20 -35.74 -17.02 5.91
C ASP A 20 -35.58 -15.89 6.93
N PHE A 21 -34.91 -16.17 8.05
CA PHE A 21 -34.64 -15.22 9.11
C PHE A 21 -33.17 -14.84 9.19
N ASP A 22 -32.30 -15.83 9.37
CA ASP A 22 -30.85 -15.64 9.49
C ASP A 22 -30.27 -15.22 8.13
N GLY A 23 -29.44 -14.18 8.09
CA GLY A 23 -28.87 -13.65 6.82
C GLY A 23 -29.86 -12.95 5.86
N THR A 24 -31.17 -13.05 6.15
CA THR A 24 -32.26 -12.49 5.34
C THR A 24 -32.98 -11.32 6.04
N ILE A 25 -33.56 -11.55 7.23
CA ILE A 25 -34.15 -10.49 8.07
C ILE A 25 -33.10 -9.92 9.03
N THR A 26 -32.26 -10.79 9.57
CA THR A 26 -31.04 -10.39 10.27
C THR A 26 -29.90 -10.22 9.27
N LEU A 27 -28.96 -9.31 9.54
CA LEU A 27 -27.80 -9.09 8.67
C LEU A 27 -26.69 -10.13 8.87
N GLN A 28 -26.76 -10.89 9.95
CA GLN A 28 -25.81 -11.92 10.36
C GLN A 28 -26.59 -13.17 10.78
N ASP A 29 -25.98 -14.34 10.76
CA ASP A 29 -26.62 -15.56 11.27
C ASP A 29 -26.48 -15.63 12.79
N SER A 30 -27.62 -15.78 13.49
CA SER A 30 -27.67 -15.79 14.94
C SER A 30 -27.01 -17.02 15.56
N ASN A 31 -27.07 -18.17 14.90
CA ASN A 31 -26.46 -19.41 15.37
C ASN A 31 -24.94 -19.40 15.12
N ASP A 32 -24.49 -18.83 14.00
CA ASP A 32 -23.08 -18.54 13.74
C ASP A 32 -22.52 -17.62 14.84
N PHE A 33 -23.24 -16.54 15.19
CA PHE A 33 -22.81 -15.61 16.24
C PHE A 33 -22.63 -16.31 17.59
N LEU A 34 -23.63 -17.09 18.02
CA LEU A 34 -23.54 -17.84 19.29
C LEU A 34 -22.35 -18.80 19.28
N THR A 35 -22.12 -19.47 18.18
CA THR A 35 -21.05 -20.47 18.06
C THR A 35 -19.67 -19.82 18.02
N ASP A 36 -19.53 -18.74 17.25
CA ASP A 36 -18.25 -18.05 17.04
C ASP A 36 -17.78 -17.36 18.32
N ASN A 37 -18.71 -16.89 19.15
CA ASN A 37 -18.40 -16.09 20.34
C ASN A 37 -18.59 -16.83 21.67
N LEU A 38 -19.53 -17.78 21.76
CA LEU A 38 -19.89 -18.49 22.99
C LEU A 38 -19.70 -20.01 22.88
N GLY A 39 -19.42 -20.51 21.68
CA GLY A 39 -19.16 -21.92 21.40
C GLY A 39 -17.68 -22.19 21.12
N TYR A 40 -17.41 -23.10 20.20
CA TYR A 40 -16.04 -23.54 19.88
C TYR A 40 -15.25 -22.60 18.95
N GLY A 41 -15.81 -21.44 18.58
CA GLY A 41 -15.16 -20.44 17.73
C GLY A 41 -15.26 -20.63 16.21
N GLN A 42 -15.00 -19.54 15.48
CA GLN A 42 -15.19 -19.43 14.03
C GLN A 42 -14.42 -20.45 13.20
N ALA A 43 -13.18 -20.75 13.56
CA ALA A 43 -12.35 -21.69 12.78
C ALA A 43 -12.98 -23.09 12.73
N LYS A 44 -13.44 -23.60 13.88
CA LYS A 44 -14.06 -24.93 13.97
C LYS A 44 -15.45 -24.94 13.30
N ARG A 45 -16.23 -23.87 13.44
CA ARG A 45 -17.51 -23.71 12.72
C ARG A 45 -17.33 -23.79 11.21
N ARG A 46 -16.38 -23.03 10.65
CA ARG A 46 -16.10 -23.01 9.20
C ARG A 46 -15.65 -24.38 8.69
N GLN A 47 -14.86 -25.12 9.48
CA GLN A 47 -14.50 -26.50 9.14
C GLN A 47 -15.73 -27.41 9.10
N GLY A 48 -16.64 -27.31 10.09
CA GLY A 48 -17.90 -28.06 10.09
C GLY A 48 -18.76 -27.78 8.85
N ASN A 49 -18.83 -26.52 8.41
CA ASN A 49 -19.53 -26.15 7.18
C ASN A 49 -18.90 -26.79 5.93
N LEU A 50 -17.57 -26.85 5.85
CA LEU A 50 -16.86 -27.54 4.76
C LEU A 50 -17.14 -29.04 4.76
N ASP A 51 -17.18 -29.67 5.93
CA ASP A 51 -17.47 -31.11 6.04
C ASP A 51 -18.92 -31.43 5.62
N VAL A 52 -19.87 -30.52 5.84
CA VAL A 52 -21.24 -30.63 5.28
C VAL A 52 -21.22 -30.51 3.76
N LEU A 53 -20.52 -29.52 3.20
CA LEU A 53 -20.41 -29.32 1.74
C LEU A 53 -19.74 -30.51 1.04
N GLU A 54 -18.81 -31.18 1.70
CA GLU A 54 -18.11 -32.37 1.20
C GLU A 54 -18.89 -33.68 1.46
N ASN A 55 -20.13 -33.60 1.97
CA ASN A 55 -20.99 -34.73 2.34
C ASN A 55 -20.36 -35.69 3.37
N LYS A 56 -19.42 -35.22 4.20
CA LYS A 56 -18.80 -36.03 5.28
C LYS A 56 -19.71 -36.15 6.49
N VAL A 57 -20.55 -35.14 6.73
CA VAL A 57 -21.53 -35.09 7.83
C VAL A 57 -22.83 -34.46 7.32
N SER A 58 -23.98 -34.87 7.86
CA SER A 58 -25.25 -34.23 7.53
C SER A 58 -25.33 -32.83 8.15
N PHE A 59 -26.05 -31.91 7.50
CA PHE A 59 -26.31 -30.58 8.05
C PHE A 59 -26.90 -30.67 9.46
N ARG A 60 -27.91 -31.53 9.68
CA ARG A 60 -28.50 -31.77 11.00
C ARG A 60 -27.44 -32.13 12.06
N ASN A 61 -26.50 -33.02 11.75
CA ASN A 61 -25.50 -33.45 12.74
C ASN A 61 -24.46 -32.36 13.01
N ALA A 62 -23.97 -31.68 11.96
CA ALA A 62 -23.04 -30.56 12.12
C ALA A 62 -23.67 -29.40 12.89
N PHE A 63 -24.93 -29.07 12.60
CA PHE A 63 -25.69 -28.02 13.29
C PHE A 63 -25.94 -28.37 14.76
N ARG A 64 -26.18 -29.65 15.07
CA ARG A 64 -26.25 -30.12 16.47
C ARG A 64 -24.92 -29.93 17.19
N GLU A 65 -23.79 -30.37 16.60
CA GLU A 65 -22.47 -30.18 17.22
C GLU A 65 -22.15 -28.70 17.45
N MET A 66 -22.53 -27.87 16.49
CA MET A 66 -22.37 -26.42 16.54
C MET A 66 -23.10 -25.82 17.76
N LEU A 67 -24.40 -26.06 17.88
CA LEU A 67 -25.19 -25.56 19.02
C LEU A 67 -24.82 -26.24 20.34
N ASP A 68 -24.46 -27.52 20.31
CA ASP A 68 -24.01 -28.25 21.50
C ASP A 68 -22.67 -27.71 22.04
N SER A 69 -21.88 -27.02 21.24
CA SER A 69 -20.66 -26.35 21.69
C SER A 69 -20.94 -25.17 22.61
N VAL A 70 -22.12 -24.54 22.50
CA VAL A 70 -22.53 -23.41 23.32
C VAL A 70 -23.04 -23.92 24.66
N LYS A 71 -22.26 -23.68 25.72
CA LYS A 71 -22.61 -24.10 27.09
C LYS A 71 -23.32 -23.03 27.91
N VAL A 72 -23.38 -21.81 27.40
CA VAL A 72 -24.07 -20.69 28.06
C VAL A 72 -25.56 -20.99 28.25
N PRO A 73 -26.17 -20.65 29.41
CA PRO A 73 -27.61 -20.73 29.65
C PRO A 73 -28.46 -20.10 28.52
N PHE A 74 -29.58 -20.73 28.16
CA PHE A 74 -30.34 -20.32 26.97
C PHE A 74 -30.91 -18.89 27.05
N ASN A 75 -31.39 -18.46 28.21
CA ASN A 75 -31.80 -17.07 28.45
C ASN A 75 -30.66 -16.06 28.22
N GLU A 76 -29.44 -16.39 28.63
CA GLU A 76 -28.27 -15.53 28.40
C GLU A 76 -27.89 -15.48 26.92
N CYS A 77 -28.01 -16.59 26.19
CA CYS A 77 -27.86 -16.60 24.72
C CYS A 77 -28.83 -15.63 24.03
N ILE A 78 -30.10 -15.61 24.45
CA ILE A 78 -31.11 -14.67 23.91
C ILE A 78 -30.71 -13.22 24.20
N GLU A 79 -30.26 -12.92 25.42
CA GLU A 79 -29.85 -11.56 25.78
C GLU A 79 -28.59 -11.10 25.05
N GLN A 80 -27.65 -12.01 24.77
CA GLN A 80 -26.49 -11.70 23.92
C GLN A 80 -26.91 -11.40 22.48
N LEU A 81 -27.84 -12.17 21.92
CA LEU A 81 -28.32 -11.93 20.57
C LEU A 81 -29.09 -10.62 20.46
N LYS A 82 -29.97 -10.29 21.41
CA LYS A 82 -30.67 -8.99 21.42
C LYS A 82 -29.72 -7.79 21.41
N LYS A 83 -28.56 -7.90 22.07
CA LYS A 83 -27.57 -6.82 22.14
C LYS A 83 -26.75 -6.65 20.86
N ASN A 84 -26.48 -7.74 20.15
CA ASN A 84 -25.47 -7.78 19.10
C ASN A 84 -26.03 -8.00 17.69
N MET A 85 -27.22 -8.59 17.56
CA MET A 85 -27.83 -8.86 16.26
C MET A 85 -28.41 -7.59 15.65
N GLN A 86 -28.01 -7.32 14.40
CA GLN A 86 -28.59 -6.26 13.58
C GLN A 86 -29.69 -6.86 12.69
N LEU A 87 -30.86 -6.24 12.71
CA LEU A 87 -31.98 -6.58 11.84
C LEU A 87 -32.09 -5.53 10.73
N ASP A 88 -32.55 -5.95 9.55
CA ASP A 88 -32.77 -5.05 8.42
C ASP A 88 -33.87 -4.03 8.79
N PRO A 89 -33.54 -2.72 8.87
CA PRO A 89 -34.49 -1.71 9.34
C PRO A 89 -35.69 -1.54 8.39
N TYR A 90 -35.56 -1.94 7.12
CA TYR A 90 -36.64 -1.85 6.14
C TYR A 90 -37.68 -2.97 6.30
N PHE A 91 -37.41 -4.00 7.11
CA PHE A 91 -38.38 -5.06 7.37
C PHE A 91 -39.64 -4.54 8.09
N ILE A 92 -39.50 -3.54 8.96
CA ILE A 92 -40.64 -2.95 9.70
C ILE A 92 -41.66 -2.35 8.73
N GLU A 93 -41.19 -1.64 7.69
CA GLU A 93 -42.07 -1.07 6.67
C GLU A 93 -42.80 -2.18 5.91
N PHE A 94 -42.09 -3.27 5.57
CA PHE A 94 -42.67 -4.44 4.93
C PHE A 94 -43.73 -5.13 5.82
N TYR A 95 -43.45 -5.33 7.11
CA TYR A 95 -44.37 -5.93 8.07
C TYR A 95 -45.69 -5.14 8.15
N HIS A 96 -45.62 -3.81 8.32
CA HIS A 96 -46.83 -3.00 8.40
C HIS A 96 -47.60 -2.93 7.08
N TRP A 97 -46.88 -2.80 5.96
CA TRP A 97 -47.51 -2.79 4.64
C TRP A 97 -48.22 -4.11 4.33
N SER A 98 -47.56 -5.23 4.57
CA SER A 98 -48.10 -6.57 4.30
C SER A 98 -49.38 -6.84 5.11
N LYS A 99 -49.43 -6.38 6.37
CA LYS A 99 -50.61 -6.46 7.24
C LYS A 99 -51.79 -5.65 6.69
N GLN A 100 -51.53 -4.43 6.25
CA GLN A 100 -52.57 -3.57 5.65
C GLN A 100 -53.10 -4.12 4.32
N ASN A 101 -52.33 -4.95 3.63
CA ASN A 101 -52.63 -5.44 2.28
C ASN A 101 -53.00 -6.93 2.23
N ASN A 102 -53.26 -7.55 3.39
CA ASN A 102 -53.63 -8.97 3.48
C ASN A 102 -52.59 -9.91 2.83
N VAL A 103 -51.31 -9.70 3.17
CA VAL A 103 -50.17 -10.52 2.72
C VAL A 103 -49.52 -11.19 3.95
N PRO A 104 -49.92 -12.42 4.31
CA PRO A 104 -49.34 -13.12 5.46
C PRO A 104 -47.84 -13.32 5.32
N ILE A 105 -47.09 -13.17 6.43
CA ILE A 105 -45.66 -13.43 6.50
C ILE A 105 -45.42 -14.76 7.22
N VAL A 106 -44.65 -15.65 6.60
CA VAL A 106 -44.28 -16.95 7.18
C VAL A 106 -42.75 -17.06 7.20
N VAL A 107 -42.18 -17.00 8.39
CA VAL A 107 -40.73 -17.11 8.60
C VAL A 107 -40.37 -18.60 8.72
N LEU A 108 -39.55 -19.10 7.81
CA LEU A 108 -39.06 -20.47 7.77
C LEU A 108 -37.55 -20.48 8.07
N SER A 109 -37.15 -20.82 9.29
CA SER A 109 -35.74 -20.74 9.73
C SER A 109 -35.24 -22.03 10.36
N SER A 110 -33.99 -22.39 10.10
CA SER A 110 -33.31 -23.50 10.81
C SER A 110 -32.87 -23.13 12.23
N GLY A 111 -33.02 -21.87 12.64
CA GLY A 111 -32.82 -21.41 14.02
C GLY A 111 -33.92 -21.88 14.98
N MET A 112 -34.00 -21.26 16.16
CA MET A 112 -34.91 -21.67 17.24
C MET A 112 -36.01 -20.63 17.49
N THR A 113 -37.26 -21.09 17.61
CA THR A 113 -38.46 -20.25 17.77
C THR A 113 -38.35 -19.22 18.90
N PRO A 114 -37.87 -19.55 20.11
CA PRO A 114 -37.74 -18.55 21.18
C PRO A 114 -36.75 -17.42 20.87
N VAL A 115 -35.66 -17.72 20.15
CA VAL A 115 -34.66 -16.72 19.74
C VAL A 115 -35.26 -15.76 18.72
N ILE A 116 -35.87 -16.33 17.66
CA ILE A 116 -36.47 -15.56 16.58
C ILE A 116 -37.61 -14.67 17.12
N SER A 117 -38.46 -15.22 17.99
CA SER A 117 -39.55 -14.49 18.64
C SER A 117 -39.03 -13.32 19.48
N ALA A 118 -37.96 -13.53 20.26
CA ALA A 118 -37.37 -12.48 21.10
C ALA A 118 -36.69 -11.36 20.29
N LEU A 119 -36.08 -11.69 19.15
CA LEU A 119 -35.51 -10.70 18.23
C LEU A 119 -36.59 -9.91 17.50
N PHE A 120 -37.70 -10.55 17.08
CA PHE A 120 -38.84 -9.83 16.54
C PHE A 120 -39.52 -8.94 17.56
N GLU A 121 -39.66 -9.37 18.82
CA GLU A 121 -40.21 -8.51 19.89
C GLU A 121 -39.35 -7.26 20.09
N THR A 122 -38.02 -7.40 19.95
CA THR A 122 -37.08 -6.27 19.99
C THR A 122 -37.26 -5.35 18.78
N LEU A 123 -37.48 -5.90 17.58
CA LEU A 123 -37.64 -5.14 16.34
C LEU A 123 -38.99 -4.42 16.22
N LEU A 124 -40.08 -5.12 16.55
CA LEU A 124 -41.46 -4.65 16.41
C LEU A 124 -41.96 -3.88 17.63
N GLY A 125 -41.28 -4.01 18.78
CA GLY A 125 -41.72 -3.47 20.06
C GLY A 125 -42.91 -4.22 20.70
N HIS A 126 -43.36 -5.30 20.07
CA HIS A 126 -44.39 -6.20 20.57
C HIS A 126 -44.15 -7.62 20.06
N LYS A 127 -44.73 -8.63 20.72
CA LYS A 127 -44.67 -10.01 20.24
C LYS A 127 -45.32 -10.14 18.86
N PRO A 128 -44.78 -10.99 17.97
CA PRO A 128 -45.43 -11.33 16.70
C PRO A 128 -46.88 -11.76 16.91
N ASP A 129 -47.77 -11.23 16.10
CA ASP A 129 -49.18 -11.64 16.06
C ASP A 129 -49.42 -12.64 14.91
N ASP A 130 -50.66 -13.09 14.76
CA ASP A 130 -51.05 -14.12 13.76
C ASP A 130 -50.75 -13.72 12.30
N HIS A 131 -50.36 -12.47 12.03
CA HIS A 131 -49.94 -11.99 10.72
C HIS A 131 -48.52 -12.44 10.34
N LEU A 132 -47.64 -12.62 11.34
CA LEU A 132 -46.27 -13.11 11.17
C LEU A 132 -46.11 -14.42 11.93
N VAL A 133 -46.06 -15.52 11.19
CA VAL A 133 -45.93 -16.87 11.75
C VAL A 133 -44.48 -17.31 11.67
N ILE A 134 -43.94 -17.84 12.77
CA ILE A 134 -42.59 -18.40 12.84
C ILE A 134 -42.72 -19.92 12.81
N VAL A 135 -42.10 -20.55 11.81
CA VAL A 135 -41.93 -22.00 11.71
C VAL A 135 -40.43 -22.28 11.73
N ALA A 136 -39.97 -22.87 12.83
CA ALA A 136 -38.56 -23.12 13.06
C ALA A 136 -38.35 -24.33 13.97
N ASN A 137 -37.09 -24.65 14.26
CA ASN A 137 -36.76 -25.58 15.34
C ASN A 137 -37.15 -24.98 16.70
N ASP A 138 -37.09 -25.80 17.74
CA ASP A 138 -37.35 -25.40 19.11
C ASP A 138 -36.18 -25.76 20.03
N VAL A 139 -36.29 -25.42 21.31
CA VAL A 139 -35.31 -25.75 22.35
C VAL A 139 -35.91 -26.75 23.34
N GLU A 140 -35.10 -27.68 23.82
CA GLU A 140 -35.51 -28.62 24.86
C GLU A 140 -34.40 -28.85 25.90
N SER A 141 -34.79 -29.46 27.02
CA SER A 141 -33.90 -29.85 28.11
C SER A 141 -32.86 -30.86 27.63
N ARG A 142 -31.57 -30.62 27.92
CA ARG A 142 -30.50 -31.60 27.77
C ARG A 142 -30.38 -32.40 29.07
N ASP A 143 -30.51 -33.73 28.97
CA ASP A 143 -30.34 -34.68 30.06
C ASP A 143 -31.20 -34.38 31.32
N GLY A 144 -32.39 -33.76 31.14
CA GLY A 144 -33.29 -33.41 32.23
C GLY A 144 -32.91 -32.15 33.02
N LYS A 145 -31.91 -31.38 32.55
CA LYS A 145 -31.53 -30.07 33.14
C LYS A 145 -32.51 -28.96 32.76
N ASP A 146 -32.56 -27.90 33.56
CA ASP A 146 -33.24 -26.67 33.16
C ASP A 146 -32.49 -25.98 32.01
N ILE A 147 -33.21 -25.52 30.99
CA ILE A 147 -32.61 -24.92 29.77
C ILE A 147 -31.80 -23.64 30.06
N ASN A 148 -32.06 -22.99 31.19
CA ASN A 148 -31.36 -21.79 31.66
C ASN A 148 -30.25 -22.12 32.66
N THR A 149 -29.78 -23.37 32.68
CA THR A 149 -28.56 -23.76 33.39
C THR A 149 -27.44 -24.05 32.40
N GLU A 150 -26.19 -23.99 32.87
CA GLU A 150 -25.02 -24.22 32.04
C GLU A 150 -25.06 -25.61 31.38
N GLY A 151 -25.00 -25.60 30.04
CA GLY A 151 -25.11 -26.77 29.18
C GLY A 151 -26.46 -27.47 29.25
N GLY A 152 -27.51 -26.82 29.75
CA GLY A 152 -28.82 -27.42 30.05
C GLY A 152 -29.81 -27.50 28.90
N TRP A 153 -29.51 -26.93 27.73
CA TRP A 153 -30.40 -26.91 26.58
C TRP A 153 -29.79 -27.60 25.36
N GLN A 154 -30.64 -28.14 24.50
CA GLN A 154 -30.29 -28.68 23.18
C GLN A 154 -31.36 -28.34 22.15
N ILE A 155 -31.02 -28.41 20.86
CA ILE A 155 -31.97 -28.18 19.78
C ILE A 155 -32.97 -29.33 19.66
N LYS A 156 -34.25 -28.97 19.56
CA LYS A 156 -35.35 -29.84 19.17
C LYS A 156 -35.71 -29.57 17.72
N TYR A 157 -35.37 -30.51 16.85
CA TYR A 157 -35.64 -30.38 15.42
C TYR A 157 -37.14 -30.37 15.11
N HIS A 158 -37.52 -29.59 14.10
CA HIS A 158 -38.89 -29.45 13.62
C HIS A 158 -39.37 -30.73 12.92
N ASP A 159 -38.48 -31.38 12.17
CA ASP A 159 -38.76 -32.62 11.46
C ASP A 159 -37.57 -33.58 11.46
N ASP A 160 -37.79 -34.78 10.90
CA ASP A 160 -36.79 -35.84 10.83
C ASP A 160 -35.93 -35.82 9.55
N SER A 161 -36.02 -34.76 8.74
CA SER A 161 -35.19 -34.63 7.54
C SER A 161 -33.71 -34.51 7.88
N HIS A 162 -32.85 -34.66 6.86
CA HIS A 162 -31.41 -34.45 7.01
C HIS A 162 -31.03 -32.98 7.22
N PHE A 163 -31.98 -32.06 7.06
CA PHE A 163 -31.85 -30.65 7.40
C PHE A 163 -32.29 -30.36 8.84
N GLY A 164 -33.18 -31.20 9.41
CA GLY A 164 -33.82 -30.97 10.71
C GLY A 164 -34.98 -29.95 10.66
N HIS A 165 -35.05 -29.14 9.59
CA HIS A 165 -36.19 -28.33 9.20
C HIS A 165 -36.19 -28.20 7.66
N ASP A 166 -36.98 -29.01 6.96
CA ASP A 166 -37.20 -28.92 5.52
C ASP A 166 -38.31 -27.90 5.22
N LYS A 167 -37.88 -26.68 4.89
CA LYS A 167 -38.74 -25.54 4.61
C LYS A 167 -39.78 -25.80 3.50
N SER A 168 -39.52 -26.75 2.59
CA SER A 168 -40.47 -27.10 1.51
C SER A 168 -41.78 -27.70 2.02
N LEU A 169 -41.74 -28.39 3.17
CA LEU A 169 -42.91 -29.08 3.72
C LEU A 169 -44.03 -28.12 4.11
N GLU A 170 -43.67 -26.91 4.56
CA GLU A 170 -44.63 -25.87 4.93
C GLU A 170 -45.26 -25.18 3.71
N ILE A 171 -44.53 -25.12 2.59
CA ILE A 171 -44.97 -24.41 1.37
C ILE A 171 -45.84 -25.30 0.46
N LYS A 172 -45.49 -26.60 0.34
CA LYS A 172 -46.15 -27.58 -0.55
C LYS A 172 -47.69 -27.58 -0.49
N PRO A 173 -48.36 -27.50 0.67
CA PRO A 173 -49.82 -27.48 0.74
C PRO A 173 -50.45 -26.28 0.01
N TYR A 174 -49.76 -25.15 -0.04
CA TYR A 174 -50.19 -23.93 -0.73
C TYR A 174 -49.85 -23.99 -2.22
N ALA A 175 -48.66 -24.50 -2.56
CA ALA A 175 -48.23 -24.69 -3.93
C ALA A 175 -49.18 -25.63 -4.71
N ALA A 176 -49.74 -26.63 -4.03
CA ALA A 176 -50.66 -27.62 -4.59
C ALA A 176 -52.13 -27.16 -4.72
N LEU A 177 -52.46 -25.91 -4.35
CA LEU A 177 -53.81 -25.37 -4.52
C LEU A 177 -54.16 -25.17 -6.01
N PRO A 178 -55.43 -25.31 -6.42
CA PRO A 178 -55.85 -25.00 -7.79
C PRO A 178 -55.64 -23.52 -8.17
N ASP A 179 -55.23 -23.24 -9.42
CA ASP A 179 -54.88 -21.89 -9.91
C ASP A 179 -55.94 -20.81 -9.64
N ASN A 180 -57.22 -21.16 -9.63
CA ASN A 180 -58.32 -20.22 -9.39
C ASN A 180 -58.46 -19.77 -7.94
N VAL A 181 -57.78 -20.43 -6.99
CA VAL A 181 -57.81 -20.12 -5.55
C VAL A 181 -56.41 -20.06 -4.93
N ARG A 182 -55.34 -20.37 -5.68
CA ARG A 182 -53.95 -20.37 -5.21
C ARG A 182 -53.40 -18.93 -5.16
N PRO A 183 -52.83 -18.49 -4.02
CA PRO A 183 -52.15 -17.20 -3.96
C PRO A 183 -50.81 -17.26 -4.69
N THR A 184 -50.26 -16.09 -5.02
CA THR A 184 -48.85 -16.00 -5.43
C THR A 184 -47.95 -16.29 -4.23
N LEU A 185 -47.01 -17.21 -4.39
CA LEU A 185 -46.06 -17.61 -3.35
C LEU A 185 -44.72 -16.94 -3.62
N LEU A 186 -44.29 -16.07 -2.71
CA LEU A 186 -42.99 -15.40 -2.77
C LEU A 186 -42.10 -15.93 -1.65
N TYR A 187 -40.80 -16.07 -1.90
CA TYR A 187 -39.83 -16.46 -0.88
C TYR A 187 -38.63 -15.51 -0.87
N ALA A 188 -38.14 -15.09 0.30
CA ALA A 188 -36.85 -14.41 0.42
C ALA A 188 -35.84 -15.27 1.20
N GLY A 189 -34.64 -15.42 0.66
CA GLY A 189 -33.59 -16.23 1.28
C GLY A 189 -32.19 -15.79 0.86
N ASP A 190 -31.19 -16.32 1.56
CA ASP A 190 -29.78 -16.01 1.31
C ASP A 190 -28.93 -17.27 1.09
N GLY A 191 -29.36 -18.45 1.54
CA GLY A 191 -28.49 -19.61 1.70
C GLY A 191 -28.93 -20.88 0.97
N VAL A 192 -28.06 -21.89 1.01
CA VAL A 192 -28.28 -23.24 0.45
C VAL A 192 -29.42 -23.99 1.18
N SER A 193 -29.73 -23.62 2.42
CA SER A 193 -30.89 -24.14 3.17
C SER A 193 -32.23 -23.75 2.54
N ASP A 194 -32.26 -22.69 1.73
CA ASP A 194 -33.50 -22.16 1.13
C ASP A 194 -33.86 -22.84 -0.19
N LEU A 195 -32.99 -23.73 -0.68
CA LEU A 195 -33.17 -24.39 -1.97
C LEU A 195 -34.45 -25.21 -2.05
N SER A 196 -34.81 -25.91 -0.96
CA SER A 196 -36.04 -26.70 -0.91
C SER A 196 -37.29 -25.81 -0.88
N ALA A 197 -37.20 -24.62 -0.29
CA ALA A 197 -38.28 -23.64 -0.31
C ALA A 197 -38.41 -22.97 -1.69
N ALA A 198 -37.28 -22.64 -2.33
CA ALA A 198 -37.24 -21.99 -3.63
C ALA A 198 -37.96 -22.78 -4.71
N SER A 199 -37.88 -24.12 -4.70
CA SER A 199 -38.56 -24.97 -5.69
C SER A 199 -40.08 -24.99 -5.59
N GLU A 200 -40.65 -24.53 -4.47
CA GLU A 200 -42.09 -24.59 -4.18
C GLU A 200 -42.77 -23.19 -4.29
N THR A 201 -42.03 -22.16 -4.73
CA THR A 201 -42.53 -20.78 -4.86
C THR A 201 -42.53 -20.25 -6.29
N ASP A 202 -43.30 -19.19 -6.54
CA ASP A 202 -43.45 -18.60 -7.88
C ASP A 202 -42.30 -17.65 -8.21
N LEU A 203 -41.75 -16.97 -7.20
CA LEU A 203 -40.61 -16.08 -7.34
C LEU A 203 -39.76 -16.08 -6.06
N LEU A 204 -38.47 -16.30 -6.25
CA LEU A 204 -37.47 -16.19 -5.20
C LEU A 204 -36.81 -14.79 -5.19
N PHE A 205 -36.76 -14.15 -4.04
CA PHE A 205 -35.85 -13.05 -3.75
C PHE A 205 -34.56 -13.64 -3.17
N ALA A 206 -33.51 -13.69 -3.99
CA ALA A 206 -32.20 -14.20 -3.58
C ALA A 206 -31.30 -13.04 -3.13
N LYS A 207 -30.68 -13.17 -1.95
CA LYS A 207 -29.81 -12.12 -1.39
C LYS A 207 -28.59 -11.91 -2.30
N LYS A 208 -28.30 -10.65 -2.63
CA LYS A 208 -27.16 -10.29 -3.48
C LYS A 208 -25.84 -10.81 -2.89
N GLY A 209 -25.02 -11.43 -3.74
CA GLY A 209 -23.67 -11.87 -3.39
C GLY A 209 -23.62 -13.16 -2.55
N ARG A 210 -24.71 -13.93 -2.48
CA ARG A 210 -24.79 -15.20 -1.75
C ARG A 210 -25.02 -16.39 -2.70
N ASP A 211 -24.73 -17.59 -2.20
CA ASP A 211 -24.70 -18.84 -2.98
C ASP A 211 -26.03 -19.18 -3.67
N LEU A 212 -27.15 -18.74 -3.08
CA LEU A 212 -28.49 -18.96 -3.62
C LEU A 212 -28.68 -18.40 -5.03
N VAL A 213 -28.06 -17.24 -5.35
CA VAL A 213 -28.13 -16.63 -6.69
C VAL A 213 -27.52 -17.55 -7.75
N THR A 214 -26.36 -18.14 -7.47
CA THR A 214 -25.68 -19.05 -8.40
C THR A 214 -26.47 -20.33 -8.64
N TYR A 215 -27.13 -20.85 -7.60
CA TYR A 215 -27.99 -22.02 -7.77
C TYR A 215 -29.20 -21.71 -8.66
N CYS A 216 -29.90 -20.60 -8.43
CA CYS A 216 -31.09 -20.24 -9.20
C CYS A 216 -30.79 -20.04 -10.68
N GLU A 217 -29.64 -19.44 -11.00
CA GLU A 217 -29.17 -19.33 -12.38
C GLU A 217 -28.97 -20.71 -13.02
N ARG A 218 -28.33 -21.65 -12.30
CA ARG A 218 -28.03 -23.00 -12.83
C ARG A 218 -29.29 -23.85 -13.03
N GLN A 219 -30.26 -23.76 -12.13
CA GLN A 219 -31.48 -24.59 -12.17
C GLN A 219 -32.63 -23.95 -12.96
N GLY A 220 -32.48 -22.70 -13.41
CA GLY A 220 -33.55 -21.97 -14.08
C GLY A 220 -34.72 -21.63 -13.16
N THR A 221 -34.50 -21.58 -11.85
CA THR A 221 -35.50 -21.17 -10.85
C THR A 221 -35.83 -19.69 -11.05
N PRO A 222 -37.10 -19.27 -11.14
CA PRO A 222 -37.46 -17.85 -11.24
C PRO A 222 -36.99 -17.08 -10.01
N PHE A 223 -36.10 -16.10 -10.20
CA PHE A 223 -35.55 -15.30 -9.10
C PHE A 223 -35.33 -13.84 -9.45
N THR A 224 -35.28 -13.01 -8.43
CA THR A 224 -34.78 -11.63 -8.47
C THR A 224 -33.80 -11.41 -7.34
N ILE A 225 -32.97 -10.39 -7.47
CA ILE A 225 -31.94 -10.08 -6.48
C ILE A 225 -32.46 -9.00 -5.54
N PHE A 226 -32.23 -9.18 -4.24
CA PHE A 226 -32.44 -8.11 -3.27
C PHE A 226 -31.18 -7.80 -2.46
N GLU A 227 -31.01 -6.53 -2.10
CA GLU A 227 -29.96 -6.08 -1.18
C GLU A 227 -30.50 -5.94 0.24
N ASN A 228 -31.72 -5.45 0.38
CA ASN A 228 -32.41 -5.21 1.65
C ASN A 228 -33.93 -5.31 1.46
N TRP A 229 -34.68 -5.15 2.55
CA TRP A 229 -36.14 -5.31 2.52
C TRP A 229 -36.90 -4.21 1.77
N SER A 230 -36.28 -3.07 1.44
CA SER A 230 -36.96 -2.02 0.67
C SER A 230 -37.19 -2.45 -0.79
N SER A 231 -36.25 -3.18 -1.41
CA SER A 231 -36.43 -3.71 -2.76
C SER A 231 -37.49 -4.81 -2.79
N ILE A 232 -37.51 -5.68 -1.78
CA ILE A 232 -38.56 -6.70 -1.63
C ILE A 232 -39.93 -6.03 -1.55
N LEU A 233 -40.07 -5.00 -0.71
CA LEU A 233 -41.31 -4.25 -0.55
C LEU A 233 -41.77 -3.61 -1.88
N ALA A 234 -40.87 -2.93 -2.59
CA ALA A 234 -41.20 -2.28 -3.86
C ALA A 234 -41.69 -3.28 -4.91
N THR A 235 -40.96 -4.38 -5.10
CA THR A 235 -41.33 -5.43 -6.05
C THR A 235 -42.63 -6.11 -5.66
N THR A 236 -42.84 -6.40 -4.37
CA THR A 236 -44.07 -7.05 -3.88
C THR A 236 -45.30 -6.14 -4.07
N LYS A 237 -45.17 -4.83 -3.86
CA LYS A 237 -46.21 -3.82 -4.19
C LYS A 237 -46.56 -3.82 -5.67
N ASP A 238 -45.55 -3.88 -6.54
CA ASP A 238 -45.74 -3.88 -7.99
C ASP A 238 -46.40 -5.19 -8.47
N ILE A 239 -46.06 -6.34 -7.86
CA ILE A 239 -46.72 -7.63 -8.13
C ILE A 239 -48.18 -7.60 -7.65
N LEU A 240 -48.44 -7.15 -6.42
CA LEU A 240 -49.78 -7.13 -5.84
C LEU A 240 -50.74 -6.23 -6.62
N SER A 241 -50.25 -5.10 -7.12
CA SER A 241 -51.03 -4.15 -7.93
C SER A 241 -51.21 -4.59 -9.39
N GLY A 242 -50.49 -5.63 -9.84
CA GLY A 242 -50.48 -6.10 -11.23
C GLY A 242 -49.65 -5.23 -12.18
N LYS A 243 -48.85 -4.28 -11.67
CA LYS A 243 -47.98 -3.40 -12.46
C LYS A 243 -46.85 -4.18 -13.15
N VAL A 244 -46.36 -5.24 -12.51
CA VAL A 244 -45.37 -6.16 -13.09
C VAL A 244 -45.84 -7.60 -12.92
N THR A 245 -45.44 -8.47 -13.85
CA THR A 245 -45.66 -9.90 -13.74
C THR A 245 -44.44 -10.58 -13.14
N ILE A 246 -44.65 -11.70 -12.45
CA ILE A 246 -43.58 -12.53 -11.89
C ILE A 246 -42.53 -12.90 -12.94
N LYS A 247 -43.00 -13.29 -14.14
CA LYS A 247 -42.13 -13.65 -15.26
C LYS A 247 -41.20 -12.50 -15.67
N LYS A 248 -41.70 -11.26 -15.68
CA LYS A 248 -40.89 -10.08 -16.02
C LYS A 248 -39.82 -9.83 -14.96
N VAL A 249 -40.21 -9.86 -13.68
CA VAL A 249 -39.29 -9.66 -12.55
C VAL A 249 -38.19 -10.72 -12.53
N ALA A 250 -38.53 -11.98 -12.79
CA ALA A 250 -37.57 -13.08 -12.87
C ALA A 250 -36.59 -12.93 -14.05
N GLN A 251 -37.08 -12.45 -15.20
CA GLN A 251 -36.23 -12.21 -16.37
C GLN A 251 -35.22 -11.09 -16.13
N GLU A 252 -35.66 -9.97 -15.55
CA GLU A 252 -34.78 -8.83 -15.21
C GLU A 252 -33.71 -9.24 -14.18
N GLY A 253 -34.07 -10.09 -13.21
CA GLY A 253 -33.13 -10.67 -12.25
C GLY A 253 -32.04 -11.51 -12.92
N LEU A 254 -32.42 -12.38 -13.86
CA LEU A 254 -31.49 -13.22 -14.63
C LEU A 254 -30.57 -12.40 -15.54
N GLU A 255 -31.10 -11.38 -16.22
CA GLU A 255 -30.33 -10.48 -17.08
C GLU A 255 -29.27 -9.70 -16.28
N THR A 256 -29.62 -9.26 -15.07
CA THR A 256 -28.69 -8.57 -14.15
C THR A 256 -27.51 -9.46 -13.76
N VAL A 257 -27.76 -10.74 -13.43
CA VAL A 257 -26.68 -11.70 -13.12
C VAL A 257 -25.81 -11.97 -14.33
N ARG A 258 -26.41 -12.23 -15.50
CA ARG A 258 -25.66 -12.51 -16.73
C ARG A 258 -24.78 -11.35 -17.17
N ALA A 259 -25.27 -10.12 -17.06
CA ALA A 259 -24.48 -8.92 -17.34
C ALA A 259 -23.28 -8.80 -16.37
N GLY A 260 -23.50 -9.08 -15.08
CA GLY A 260 -22.44 -9.12 -14.06
C GLY A 260 -21.38 -10.19 -14.34
N VAL A 261 -21.79 -11.41 -14.70
CA VAL A 261 -20.88 -12.52 -15.05
C VAL A 261 -20.11 -12.22 -16.33
N GLN A 262 -20.76 -11.67 -17.36
CA GLN A 262 -20.09 -11.27 -18.61
C GLN A 262 -19.05 -10.18 -18.37
N LEU A 263 -19.35 -9.19 -17.52
CA LEU A 263 -18.39 -8.15 -17.13
C LEU A 263 -17.21 -8.73 -16.34
N ALA A 264 -17.47 -9.66 -15.42
CA ALA A 264 -16.43 -10.33 -14.65
C ALA A 264 -15.52 -11.20 -15.52
N VAL A 265 -16.09 -11.99 -16.44
CA VAL A 265 -15.32 -12.80 -17.40
C VAL A 265 -14.50 -11.90 -18.33
N PHE A 266 -15.08 -10.79 -18.81
CA PHE A 266 -14.36 -9.81 -19.62
C PHE A 266 -13.22 -9.16 -18.83
N ALA A 267 -13.45 -8.77 -17.58
CA ALA A 267 -12.43 -8.22 -16.70
C ALA A 267 -11.33 -9.24 -16.37
N VAL A 268 -11.66 -10.52 -16.15
CA VAL A 268 -10.69 -11.60 -15.94
C VAL A 268 -9.89 -11.88 -17.21
N CYS A 269 -10.53 -11.89 -18.38
CA CYS A 269 -9.82 -12.02 -19.65
C CYS A 269 -8.88 -10.85 -19.90
N ILE A 270 -9.29 -9.61 -19.59
CA ILE A 270 -8.43 -8.43 -19.62
C ILE A 270 -7.30 -8.59 -18.61
N LEU A 271 -7.58 -8.99 -17.37
CA LEU A 271 -6.56 -9.18 -16.33
C LEU A 271 -5.55 -10.24 -16.75
N VAL A 272 -5.99 -11.40 -17.24
CA VAL A 272 -5.11 -12.47 -17.72
C VAL A 272 -4.31 -12.00 -18.94
N PHE A 273 -4.94 -11.27 -19.86
CA PHE A 273 -4.26 -10.68 -21.00
C PHE A 273 -3.20 -9.69 -20.53
N VAL A 274 -3.55 -8.74 -19.66
CA VAL A 274 -2.65 -7.73 -19.08
C VAL A 274 -1.52 -8.39 -18.30
N VAL A 275 -1.78 -9.38 -17.43
CA VAL A 275 -0.76 -10.13 -16.69
C VAL A 275 0.15 -10.93 -17.63
N THR A 276 -0.39 -11.51 -18.70
CA THR A 276 0.41 -12.25 -19.69
C THR A 276 1.27 -11.31 -20.52
N LEU A 277 0.71 -10.16 -20.90
CA LEU A 277 1.42 -9.11 -21.61
C LEU A 277 2.46 -8.47 -20.70
N ASP A 278 2.18 -8.30 -19.42
CA ASP A 278 3.06 -7.73 -18.41
C ASP A 278 4.21 -8.69 -18.06
N ASN A 279 3.94 -9.98 -17.93
CA ASN A 279 4.99 -11.01 -17.81
C ASN A 279 5.93 -11.06 -19.02
N ARG A 280 5.51 -10.57 -20.18
CA ARG A 280 6.34 -10.55 -21.40
C ARG A 280 6.92 -9.18 -21.74
N PHE A 281 6.25 -8.11 -21.37
CA PHE A 281 6.51 -6.75 -21.87
C PHE A 281 6.45 -5.66 -20.78
N ARG A 282 6.22 -6.02 -19.49
CA ARG A 282 6.06 -5.08 -18.35
C ARG A 282 5.09 -3.91 -18.67
N VAL A 283 3.80 -4.20 -18.76
CA VAL A 283 2.76 -3.22 -19.10
C VAL A 283 1.94 -2.74 -17.89
N LEU A 284 2.07 -3.38 -16.73
CA LEU A 284 1.50 -2.92 -15.47
C LEU A 284 2.40 -1.85 -14.83
N PRO A 285 1.81 -0.89 -14.09
CA PRO A 285 2.57 0.13 -13.37
C PRO A 285 3.56 -0.49 -12.37
N ASN A 286 4.73 0.14 -12.23
CA ASN A 286 5.82 -0.36 -11.37
C ASN A 286 5.47 -0.44 -9.87
N ALA A 287 4.42 0.27 -9.41
CA ALA A 287 3.91 0.14 -8.03
C ALA A 287 3.46 -1.29 -7.69
N ILE A 288 2.91 -2.03 -8.67
CA ILE A 288 2.48 -3.42 -8.50
C ILE A 288 3.69 -4.37 -8.53
N HIS A 289 4.73 -4.03 -9.30
CA HIS A 289 5.99 -4.78 -9.36
C HIS A 289 6.86 -4.59 -8.12
N GLY A 290 6.79 -3.43 -7.45
CA GLY A 290 7.54 -3.10 -6.24
C GLY A 290 7.01 -3.75 -4.94
N HIS A 291 5.84 -4.38 -4.98
CA HIS A 291 5.18 -4.95 -3.79
C HIS A 291 5.26 -6.47 -3.64
N LEU A 292 6.03 -7.17 -4.49
CA LEU A 292 6.41 -8.55 -4.19
C LEU A 292 7.33 -8.55 -2.96
N PRO A 293 6.94 -9.16 -1.83
CA PRO A 293 7.81 -9.22 -0.67
C PRO A 293 9.02 -10.08 -1.03
N SER A 294 10.21 -9.45 -1.11
CA SER A 294 11.49 -10.15 -1.16
C SER A 294 11.86 -10.82 0.17
N HIS A 295 11.06 -10.57 1.22
CA HIS A 295 11.25 -11.08 2.58
C HIS A 295 10.50 -12.38 2.82
N TYR A 296 11.12 -13.50 2.46
CA TYR A 296 10.83 -14.78 3.10
C TYR A 296 11.80 -14.92 4.29
N SER A 297 11.28 -14.73 5.51
CA SER A 297 12.03 -14.93 6.76
C SER A 297 12.50 -16.40 6.85
N GLY A 298 13.79 -16.62 7.15
CA GLY A 298 14.39 -17.95 7.26
C GLY A 298 14.96 -18.55 5.97
N LEU A 299 15.38 -17.73 5.00
CA LEU A 299 16.20 -18.16 3.85
C LEU A 299 17.67 -17.82 4.07
N VAL A 300 18.56 -18.77 3.83
CA VAL A 300 20.01 -18.58 3.86
C VAL A 300 20.65 -18.87 2.50
N VAL A 301 21.76 -18.20 2.19
CA VAL A 301 22.51 -18.42 0.96
C VAL A 301 23.40 -19.66 1.12
N THR A 302 23.28 -20.60 0.19
CA THR A 302 24.06 -21.85 0.18
C THR A 302 25.18 -21.86 -0.84
N ASP A 303 25.05 -21.04 -1.90
CA ASP A 303 26.08 -20.87 -2.92
C ASP A 303 25.93 -19.53 -3.65
N VAL A 304 27.02 -19.04 -4.22
CA VAL A 304 27.09 -17.81 -5.03
C VAL A 304 28.03 -18.08 -6.20
N THR A 305 27.67 -17.64 -7.38
CA THR A 305 28.49 -17.81 -8.58
C THR A 305 28.23 -16.68 -9.57
N ILE A 306 29.03 -16.64 -10.64
CA ILE A 306 28.81 -15.74 -11.76
C ILE A 306 28.49 -16.58 -12.99
N LYS A 307 27.47 -16.15 -13.72
CA LYS A 307 27.11 -16.72 -15.01
C LYS A 307 27.39 -15.71 -16.11
N SER A 308 28.33 -16.03 -16.98
CA SER A 308 28.62 -15.27 -18.20
C SER A 308 27.93 -15.90 -19.40
N CYS A 309 27.40 -15.06 -20.29
CA CYS A 309 26.69 -15.46 -21.49
C CYS A 309 27.24 -14.72 -22.70
N SER A 310 27.32 -15.38 -23.85
CA SER A 310 27.71 -14.74 -25.11
C SER A 310 26.49 -14.44 -25.98
N HIS A 311 26.43 -13.23 -26.55
CA HIS A 311 25.43 -12.85 -27.55
C HIS A 311 25.66 -13.52 -28.91
N ILE A 312 26.87 -14.03 -29.17
CA ILE A 312 27.25 -14.65 -30.44
C ILE A 312 26.89 -16.14 -30.45
N ASN A 313 26.78 -16.78 -29.28
CA ASN A 313 26.40 -18.18 -29.17
C ASN A 313 24.88 -18.30 -28.90
N PRO A 314 24.05 -18.74 -29.88
CA PRO A 314 22.59 -18.80 -29.71
C PRO A 314 22.13 -19.85 -28.67
N PHE A 315 23.03 -20.72 -28.20
CA PHE A 315 22.75 -21.69 -27.13
C PHE A 315 23.09 -21.16 -25.73
N SER A 316 23.73 -19.99 -25.63
CA SER A 316 24.09 -19.36 -24.36
C SER A 316 22.89 -18.65 -23.75
N LYS A 317 22.21 -19.28 -22.79
CA LYS A 317 21.08 -18.68 -22.06
C LYS A 317 21.51 -18.09 -20.71
N CYS A 318 21.10 -16.85 -20.45
CA CYS A 318 21.37 -16.12 -19.21
C CYS A 318 20.33 -16.30 -18.11
N ASN A 319 19.55 -17.38 -18.17
CA ASN A 319 18.58 -17.69 -17.12
C ASN A 319 19.30 -18.21 -15.86
N PRO A 320 18.66 -18.18 -14.68
CA PRO A 320 19.15 -18.86 -13.47
C PRO A 320 19.51 -20.33 -13.74
N ILE A 321 20.54 -20.84 -13.04
CA ILE A 321 21.03 -22.23 -13.18
C ILE A 321 19.90 -23.25 -12.92
N SER A 322 19.05 -22.98 -11.94
CA SER A 322 17.86 -23.78 -11.62
C SER A 322 16.79 -22.90 -10.95
N LYS A 323 15.67 -23.49 -10.52
CA LYS A 323 14.61 -22.78 -9.78
C LYS A 323 15.03 -22.32 -8.37
N SER A 324 16.05 -22.92 -7.75
CA SER A 324 16.58 -22.51 -6.44
C SER A 324 17.54 -21.33 -6.52
N TRP A 325 18.04 -21.02 -7.73
CA TRP A 325 18.97 -19.93 -7.98
C TRP A 325 18.22 -18.63 -8.27
N THR A 326 18.61 -17.57 -7.57
CA THR A 326 18.20 -16.19 -7.82
C THR A 326 19.30 -15.49 -8.60
N GLN A 327 18.93 -14.67 -9.59
CA GLN A 327 19.87 -13.82 -10.30
C GLN A 327 19.72 -12.38 -9.81
N VAL A 328 20.84 -11.71 -9.54
CA VAL A 328 20.87 -10.26 -9.37
C VAL A 328 20.69 -9.64 -10.75
N ASP A 329 19.63 -8.85 -10.95
CA ASP A 329 19.26 -8.26 -12.25
C ASP A 329 20.12 -7.04 -12.61
N LYS A 330 21.44 -7.22 -12.53
CA LYS A 330 22.47 -6.22 -12.85
C LYS A 330 23.53 -6.86 -13.72
N ASP A 331 23.61 -6.41 -14.96
CA ASP A 331 24.69 -6.82 -15.86
C ASP A 331 26.00 -6.24 -15.34
N LEU A 332 26.97 -7.11 -15.06
CA LEU A 332 28.28 -6.74 -14.50
C LEU A 332 29.10 -5.86 -15.46
N TYR A 333 28.68 -5.75 -16.73
CA TYR A 333 29.25 -4.84 -17.71
C TYR A 333 28.43 -3.56 -17.92
N LEU A 334 27.40 -3.30 -17.12
CA LEU A 334 26.50 -2.14 -17.27
C LEU A 334 25.99 -1.97 -18.70
N ARG A 335 25.68 -3.08 -19.38
CA ARG A 335 25.22 -3.13 -20.79
C ARG A 335 26.19 -2.54 -21.80
N THR A 336 27.46 -2.38 -21.45
CA THR A 336 28.53 -1.93 -22.36
C THR A 336 29.23 -3.09 -23.08
N GLY A 337 28.92 -4.34 -22.74
CA GLY A 337 29.46 -5.53 -23.38
C GLY A 337 28.83 -5.79 -24.75
N TRP A 338 29.63 -5.83 -25.83
CA TRP A 338 29.12 -6.05 -27.19
C TRP A 338 28.93 -7.54 -27.53
N THR A 339 29.63 -8.41 -26.81
CA THR A 339 29.72 -9.85 -27.12
C THR A 339 29.27 -10.75 -25.97
N SER A 340 29.14 -10.20 -24.77
CA SER A 340 28.81 -10.94 -23.56
C SER A 340 28.15 -10.09 -22.48
N THR A 341 27.32 -10.75 -21.68
CA THR A 341 26.79 -10.27 -20.40
C THR A 341 27.25 -11.17 -19.27
N ALA A 342 27.26 -10.67 -18.05
CA ALA A 342 27.53 -11.48 -16.87
C ALA A 342 26.66 -11.05 -15.70
N PHE A 343 26.20 -12.01 -14.90
CA PHE A 343 25.32 -11.77 -13.76
C PHE A 343 25.78 -12.57 -12.54
N VAL A 344 25.65 -11.98 -11.35
CA VAL A 344 25.76 -12.71 -10.09
C VAL A 344 24.50 -13.54 -9.88
N GLN A 345 24.66 -14.81 -9.56
CA GLN A 345 23.58 -15.70 -9.17
C GLN A 345 23.89 -16.30 -7.80
N PHE A 346 22.87 -16.50 -6.97
CA PHE A 346 23.02 -17.12 -5.66
C PHE A 346 21.87 -18.07 -5.38
N GLU A 347 22.19 -19.18 -4.73
CA GLU A 347 21.22 -20.18 -4.31
C GLU A 347 20.76 -19.88 -2.90
N ARG A 348 19.44 -19.97 -2.67
CA ARG A 348 18.84 -19.82 -1.35
C ARG A 348 18.06 -21.07 -0.98
N LYS A 349 18.13 -21.41 0.30
CA LYS A 349 17.35 -22.51 0.88
C LYS A 349 16.75 -22.07 2.20
N LYS A 350 15.56 -22.58 2.54
CA LYS A 350 14.99 -22.32 3.85
C LYS A 350 15.80 -23.04 4.92
N GLU A 351 15.95 -22.41 6.07
CA GLU A 351 16.63 -22.98 7.22
C GLU A 351 15.99 -24.31 7.65
N GLU A 352 14.65 -24.38 7.66
CA GLU A 352 13.88 -25.59 7.96
C GLU A 352 14.10 -26.73 6.95
N ASP A 353 14.52 -26.41 5.72
CA ASP A 353 14.75 -27.39 4.66
C ASP A 353 16.21 -27.86 4.59
N LEU A 354 17.13 -27.28 5.38
CA LEU A 354 18.55 -27.62 5.37
C LEU A 354 18.77 -29.08 5.80
N LEU A 355 19.45 -29.84 4.95
CA LEU A 355 19.92 -31.19 5.27
C LEU A 355 21.22 -31.11 6.10
N PRO A 356 21.55 -32.13 6.90
CA PRO A 356 22.80 -32.16 7.69
C PRO A 356 24.09 -32.02 6.87
N THR A 357 24.02 -32.27 5.56
CA THR A 357 25.15 -32.14 4.62
C THR A 357 25.19 -30.79 3.89
N ASP A 358 24.12 -30.00 3.97
CA ASP A 358 24.06 -28.72 3.29
C ASP A 358 25.01 -27.73 3.96
N LYS A 359 25.72 -26.95 3.15
CA LYS A 359 26.61 -25.92 3.64
C LYS A 359 26.00 -24.55 3.42
N VAL A 360 26.02 -23.72 4.46
CA VAL A 360 25.58 -22.32 4.42
C VAL A 360 26.79 -21.42 4.19
N VAL A 361 26.64 -20.37 3.38
CA VAL A 361 27.69 -19.36 3.17
C VAL A 361 27.76 -18.44 4.39
N ILE A 362 28.88 -18.49 5.10
CA ILE A 362 29.16 -17.67 6.28
C ILE A 362 30.15 -16.54 5.99
N ASP A 363 30.85 -16.57 4.85
CA ASP A 363 31.64 -15.44 4.40
C ASP A 363 31.88 -15.48 2.89
N LEU A 364 32.12 -14.30 2.30
CA LEU A 364 32.37 -14.10 0.89
C LEU A 364 33.46 -13.03 0.72
N LYS A 365 34.54 -13.38 0.03
CA LYS A 365 35.66 -12.48 -0.29
C LYS A 365 35.99 -12.51 -1.78
N ILE A 366 36.51 -11.41 -2.31
CA ILE A 366 36.99 -11.34 -3.68
C ILE A 366 38.52 -11.27 -3.61
N SER A 367 39.22 -12.20 -4.25
CA SER A 367 40.68 -12.26 -4.20
C SER A 367 41.27 -13.09 -5.35
N ARG A 368 42.46 -12.71 -5.82
CA ARG A 368 43.28 -13.51 -6.76
C ARG A 368 43.93 -14.73 -6.07
N LEU A 369 44.14 -14.65 -4.76
CA LEU A 369 44.76 -15.69 -3.94
C LEU A 369 43.73 -16.26 -2.94
N VAL A 370 43.99 -17.46 -2.43
CA VAL A 370 43.17 -18.04 -1.34
C VAL A 370 43.20 -17.08 -0.15
N PRO A 371 42.03 -16.61 0.36
CA PRO A 371 42.01 -15.70 1.50
C PRO A 371 42.58 -16.38 2.76
N GLU A 372 43.26 -15.60 3.61
CA GLU A 372 43.69 -16.08 4.92
C GLU A 372 42.48 -16.39 5.80
N THR A 373 42.47 -17.58 6.40
CA THR A 373 41.59 -17.90 7.53
C THR A 373 42.10 -17.15 8.75
N ALA A 374 41.31 -16.22 9.30
CA ALA A 374 41.65 -15.58 10.57
C ALA A 374 41.97 -16.65 11.62
N GLU A 375 43.14 -16.53 12.25
CA GLU A 375 43.62 -17.45 13.29
C GLU A 375 42.61 -17.57 14.44
N ASP A 376 42.33 -18.82 14.83
CA ASP A 376 41.70 -19.30 16.06
C ASP A 376 41.08 -18.23 16.98
N THR A 377 39.75 -18.11 16.95
CA THR A 377 39.01 -17.55 18.08
C THR A 377 39.21 -18.45 19.32
N LYS A 378 39.38 -17.79 20.47
CA LYS A 378 39.83 -18.24 21.81
C LYS A 378 39.25 -19.54 22.44
N ASP A 379 38.46 -20.34 21.73
CA ASP A 379 37.75 -21.50 22.29
C ASP A 379 38.22 -22.88 21.79
N GLY A 380 39.29 -22.95 20.97
CA GLY A 380 39.98 -24.21 20.68
C GLY A 380 39.21 -25.23 19.81
N GLU A 381 38.04 -24.87 19.27
CA GLU A 381 37.36 -25.66 18.24
C GLU A 381 37.90 -25.31 16.85
N LYS A 382 38.53 -26.29 16.19
CA LYS A 382 38.95 -26.18 14.79
C LYS A 382 37.74 -25.91 13.89
N ASP A 383 37.74 -24.78 13.20
CA ASP A 383 36.72 -24.49 12.20
C ASP A 383 37.05 -25.21 10.88
N GLU A 384 36.27 -26.24 10.53
CA GLU A 384 36.47 -27.04 9.30
C GLU A 384 36.11 -26.28 7.99
N ALA A 385 35.69 -25.01 8.09
CA ALA A 385 35.22 -24.24 6.94
C ALA A 385 36.39 -23.75 6.06
N THR A 386 36.62 -24.43 4.94
CA THR A 386 37.61 -24.07 3.92
C THR A 386 37.05 -23.06 2.92
N TRP A 387 37.91 -22.18 2.38
CA TRP A 387 37.58 -21.29 1.27
C TRP A 387 37.45 -22.07 -0.05
N GLU A 388 36.35 -21.84 -0.76
CA GLU A 388 36.04 -22.49 -2.03
C GLU A 388 35.97 -21.46 -3.17
N PRO A 389 36.68 -21.65 -4.30
CA PRO A 389 36.71 -20.67 -5.38
C PRO A 389 35.47 -20.73 -6.28
N ARG A 390 35.15 -19.60 -6.88
CA ARG A 390 34.10 -19.37 -7.88
C ARG A 390 34.62 -18.37 -8.95
N PRO A 391 33.97 -18.25 -10.13
CA PRO A 391 34.38 -17.27 -11.15
C PRO A 391 34.37 -15.82 -10.63
N GLY A 392 35.17 -14.95 -11.25
CA GLY A 392 35.28 -13.54 -10.88
C GLY A 392 36.08 -13.27 -9.60
N GLY A 393 36.91 -14.22 -9.17
CA GLY A 393 37.71 -14.11 -7.95
C GLY A 393 36.92 -14.29 -6.66
N ILE A 394 35.66 -14.76 -6.74
CA ILE A 394 34.82 -15.01 -5.56
C ILE A 394 35.37 -16.23 -4.80
N TRP A 395 35.52 -16.08 -3.50
CA TRP A 395 35.81 -17.15 -2.55
C TRP A 395 34.68 -17.23 -1.53
N LEU A 396 34.11 -18.42 -1.36
CA LEU A 396 33.05 -18.69 -0.39
C LEU A 396 33.61 -19.48 0.78
N ARG A 397 33.31 -19.03 2.00
CA ARG A 397 33.51 -19.83 3.20
C ARG A 397 32.17 -20.41 3.60
N ARG A 398 32.07 -21.74 3.62
CA ARG A 398 30.81 -22.45 3.86
C ARG A 398 30.94 -23.48 4.97
N THR A 399 29.89 -23.67 5.76
CA THR A 399 29.89 -24.61 6.90
C THR A 399 28.59 -25.39 6.99
N ALA A 400 28.66 -26.64 7.46
CA ALA A 400 27.51 -27.50 7.74
C ALA A 400 27.20 -27.59 9.26
N LYS A 401 27.80 -26.71 10.08
CA LYS A 401 27.57 -26.69 11.54
C LYS A 401 26.09 -26.43 11.85
N ARG A 402 25.56 -27.14 12.85
CA ARG A 402 24.12 -27.28 13.15
C ARG A 402 23.38 -26.00 13.60
N HIS A 403 24.04 -24.85 13.63
CA HIS A 403 23.48 -23.52 13.94
C HIS A 403 24.10 -22.41 13.09
N ALA A 404 24.72 -22.77 11.95
CA ALA A 404 25.37 -21.78 11.09
C ALA A 404 24.36 -20.81 10.47
N SER A 405 23.17 -21.31 10.11
CA SER A 405 22.01 -20.51 9.69
C SER A 405 21.56 -19.52 10.77
N ASP A 406 21.54 -19.98 12.02
CA ASP A 406 20.97 -19.26 13.16
C ASP A 406 21.89 -18.11 13.66
N SER A 407 23.07 -17.98 13.06
CA SER A 407 24.06 -16.99 13.46
C SER A 407 23.84 -15.68 12.70
N GLN A 408 24.06 -14.54 13.37
CA GLN A 408 24.19 -13.21 12.74
C GLN A 408 25.31 -13.14 11.67
N THR A 409 25.99 -14.25 11.39
CA THR A 409 27.10 -14.34 10.43
C THR A 409 26.70 -14.94 9.09
N ALA A 410 25.59 -15.69 8.98
CA ALA A 410 25.15 -16.27 7.71
C ALA A 410 24.77 -15.19 6.69
N ILE A 411 25.20 -15.37 5.44
CA ILE A 411 24.78 -14.51 4.34
C ILE A 411 23.36 -14.90 3.92
N THR A 412 22.46 -13.93 3.87
CA THR A 412 21.04 -14.14 3.54
C THR A 412 20.64 -13.53 2.19
N LEU A 413 21.32 -12.47 1.75
CA LEU A 413 21.15 -11.85 0.43
C LEU A 413 22.48 -11.39 -0.17
N VAL A 414 22.49 -11.29 -1.50
CA VAL A 414 23.61 -10.79 -2.32
C VAL A 414 23.07 -9.81 -3.35
N ASP A 415 23.77 -8.70 -3.56
CA ASP A 415 23.48 -7.67 -4.54
C ASP A 415 24.81 -7.16 -5.15
N VAL A 416 24.72 -6.31 -6.18
CA VAL A 416 25.88 -5.72 -6.85
C VAL A 416 25.72 -4.20 -6.90
N LEU A 417 26.80 -3.49 -6.58
CA LEU A 417 26.93 -2.04 -6.72
C LEU A 417 28.18 -1.74 -7.56
N PHE A 418 28.29 -0.54 -8.11
CA PHE A 418 29.33 -0.17 -9.08
C PHE A 418 30.03 1.12 -8.67
N GLY A 419 31.32 1.21 -9.00
CA GLY A 419 32.14 2.40 -8.72
C GLY A 419 33.07 2.25 -7.51
N ALA A 420 34.15 3.04 -7.49
CA ALA A 420 35.13 3.07 -6.39
C ALA A 420 34.59 3.67 -5.10
N ASP A 421 33.61 4.55 -5.25
CA ASP A 421 32.89 5.24 -4.20
C ASP A 421 31.52 4.60 -3.90
N ALA A 422 31.32 3.35 -4.35
CA ALA A 422 30.10 2.60 -4.06
C ALA A 422 29.93 2.38 -2.55
N VAL A 423 28.72 2.65 -2.06
CA VAL A 423 28.34 2.47 -0.66
C VAL A 423 26.97 1.82 -0.57
N ASP A 424 26.69 1.14 0.54
CA ASP A 424 25.38 0.53 0.80
C ASP A 424 24.76 1.12 2.08
N PRO A 425 23.68 1.91 1.98
CA PRO A 425 22.99 2.49 3.12
C PRO A 425 21.98 1.54 3.77
N ARG A 426 21.72 0.37 3.16
CA ARG A 426 20.74 -0.59 3.70
C ARG A 426 21.28 -1.25 4.97
N ILE A 427 20.42 -1.49 5.94
CA ILE A 427 20.84 -2.04 7.24
C ILE A 427 21.26 -3.50 7.11
N GLY A 428 22.41 -3.81 7.72
CA GLY A 428 22.99 -5.15 7.70
C GLY A 428 23.63 -5.52 6.37
N TRP A 429 23.70 -4.58 5.41
CA TRP A 429 24.42 -4.75 4.16
C TRP A 429 25.85 -4.26 4.27
N GLU A 430 26.77 -4.98 3.64
CA GLU A 430 28.17 -4.63 3.59
C GLU A 430 28.72 -4.84 2.17
N ILE A 431 29.34 -3.79 1.62
CA ILE A 431 30.04 -3.88 0.33
C ILE A 431 31.39 -4.59 0.52
N ARG A 432 31.87 -5.28 -0.51
CA ARG A 432 33.22 -5.88 -0.53
C ARG A 432 34.21 -4.92 -1.20
N ASP A 433 35.36 -4.73 -0.55
CA ASP A 433 36.37 -3.73 -0.94
C ASP A 433 37.09 -4.04 -2.26
N THR A 434 37.12 -5.30 -2.68
CA THR A 434 37.76 -5.71 -3.94
C THR A 434 36.67 -5.93 -5.01
N PRO A 435 36.76 -5.27 -6.18
CA PRO A 435 35.81 -5.47 -7.27
C PRO A 435 35.96 -6.86 -7.89
N LEU A 436 34.93 -7.31 -8.60
CA LEU A 436 34.90 -8.59 -9.30
C LEU A 436 36.00 -8.69 -10.37
N LEU A 437 36.75 -9.78 -10.31
CA LEU A 437 37.94 -10.05 -11.13
C LEU A 437 37.57 -10.97 -12.31
N LEU A 438 36.60 -10.54 -13.13
CA LEU A 438 36.19 -11.30 -14.32
C LEU A 438 37.06 -10.97 -15.53
N ASP A 439 37.21 -9.69 -15.82
CA ASP A 439 38.06 -9.16 -16.89
C ASP A 439 38.41 -7.70 -16.62
N SER A 440 39.20 -7.09 -17.51
CA SER A 440 39.63 -5.70 -17.35
C SER A 440 38.49 -4.69 -17.34
N ARG A 441 37.31 -5.01 -17.91
CA ARG A 441 36.16 -4.09 -17.92
C ARG A 441 35.42 -4.12 -16.60
N THR A 442 35.23 -5.29 -15.99
CA THR A 442 34.61 -5.34 -14.65
C THR A 442 35.50 -4.71 -13.59
N GLU A 443 36.82 -4.81 -13.76
CA GLU A 443 37.79 -4.09 -12.93
C GLU A 443 37.70 -2.57 -13.16
N GLU A 444 37.51 -2.08 -14.38
CA GLU A 444 37.36 -0.63 -14.68
C GLU A 444 36.02 -0.04 -14.19
N LEU A 445 34.92 -0.78 -14.35
CA LEU A 445 33.60 -0.37 -13.86
C LEU A 445 33.44 -0.56 -12.34
N GLU A 446 34.40 -1.25 -11.73
CA GLU A 446 34.41 -1.63 -10.32
C GLU A 446 33.09 -2.25 -9.84
N ALA A 447 32.67 -3.33 -10.49
CA ALA A 447 31.50 -4.10 -10.05
C ALA A 447 31.81 -4.81 -8.72
N ARG A 448 31.15 -4.39 -7.64
CA ARG A 448 31.39 -4.82 -6.26
C ARG A 448 30.21 -5.61 -5.73
N ILE A 449 30.49 -6.71 -5.03
CA ILE A 449 29.47 -7.47 -4.33
C ILE A 449 29.09 -6.75 -3.05
N SER A 450 27.78 -6.61 -2.79
CA SER A 450 27.22 -6.25 -1.48
C SER A 450 26.47 -7.45 -0.90
N ILE A 451 26.64 -7.73 0.39
CA ILE A 451 26.02 -8.88 1.06
C ILE A 451 25.25 -8.44 2.29
N GLN A 452 24.13 -9.11 2.58
CA GLN A 452 23.40 -8.97 3.83
C GLN A 452 23.65 -10.17 4.73
N ARG A 453 23.81 -9.93 6.05
CA ARG A 453 23.93 -10.99 7.06
C ARG A 453 22.75 -11.02 8.01
N GLY A 454 22.39 -12.24 8.41
CA GLY A 454 21.32 -12.50 9.36
C GLY A 454 19.94 -12.02 8.89
N ASP A 455 19.03 -11.89 9.83
CA ASP A 455 17.66 -11.46 9.56
C ASP A 455 17.56 -9.97 9.21
N PRO A 456 16.77 -9.59 8.19
CA PRO A 456 16.47 -8.20 7.89
C PRO A 456 15.87 -7.49 9.10
N GLN A 457 16.58 -6.47 9.62
CA GLN A 457 16.07 -5.67 10.73
C GLN A 457 14.93 -4.77 10.27
N LYS A 458 13.77 -4.88 10.93
CA LYS A 458 12.65 -3.95 10.69
C LYS A 458 12.93 -2.60 11.35
N MET A 459 13.14 -1.58 10.55
CA MET A 459 13.23 -0.20 11.02
C MET A 459 11.85 0.40 11.27
N LYS A 460 11.73 1.13 12.37
CA LYS A 460 10.61 2.06 12.56
C LYS A 460 10.93 3.33 11.79
N LYS A 461 10.00 3.80 10.95
CA LYS A 461 10.14 5.09 10.27
C LYS A 461 10.30 6.19 11.33
N PRO A 462 11.25 7.13 11.16
CA PRO A 462 11.41 8.24 12.10
C PRO A 462 10.15 9.12 12.07
N VAL A 463 9.88 9.80 13.19
CA VAL A 463 8.80 10.78 13.28
C VAL A 463 9.44 12.12 13.62
N PRO A 464 9.59 13.02 12.61
CA PRO A 464 10.19 14.32 12.83
C PRO A 464 9.47 15.11 13.91
N ARG A 465 10.22 15.85 14.72
CA ARG A 465 9.68 16.62 15.85
C ARG A 465 10.43 17.91 16.05
N ILE A 466 9.71 18.97 16.42
CA ILE A 466 10.30 20.20 16.93
C ILE A 466 11.09 19.90 18.21
N ASN A 467 12.34 20.36 18.26
CA ASN A 467 13.21 20.09 19.40
C ASN A 467 12.78 20.84 20.67
N GLU A 468 13.45 20.56 21.78
CA GLU A 468 13.10 21.11 23.11
C GLU A 468 13.22 22.64 23.18
N HIS A 469 14.07 23.23 22.33
CA HIS A 469 14.25 24.68 22.21
C HIS A 469 13.21 25.35 21.29
N GLY A 470 12.28 24.59 20.71
CA GLY A 470 11.31 25.10 19.76
C GLY A 470 11.91 25.39 18.38
N ARG A 471 13.03 24.74 18.04
CA ARG A 471 13.72 24.90 16.75
C ARG A 471 13.53 23.67 15.88
N PHE A 472 13.62 23.87 14.58
CA PHE A 472 13.70 22.80 13.59
C PHE A 472 14.49 23.33 12.38
N LYS A 473 15.45 22.57 11.87
CA LYS A 473 16.29 23.00 10.74
C LYS A 473 16.18 22.01 9.59
N ILE A 474 15.86 22.53 8.41
CA ILE A 474 15.84 21.78 7.15
C ILE A 474 17.05 22.20 6.31
N MET A 475 17.80 21.21 5.83
CA MET A 475 18.81 21.37 4.78
C MET A 475 18.21 20.92 3.45
N GLN A 476 18.30 21.75 2.41
CA GLN A 476 17.84 21.40 1.06
C GLN A 476 19.02 20.99 0.20
N LEU A 477 19.07 19.74 -0.24
CA LEU A 477 20.04 19.25 -1.20
C LEU A 477 19.40 19.20 -2.58
N ALA A 478 19.69 20.20 -3.41
CA ALA A 478 19.21 20.29 -4.78
C ALA A 478 20.35 19.95 -5.76
N ASP A 479 20.06 19.15 -6.78
CA ASP A 479 20.94 18.99 -7.95
C ASP A 479 22.34 18.46 -7.57
N LEU A 480 22.42 17.32 -6.87
CA LEU A 480 23.70 16.67 -6.56
C LEU A 480 24.37 16.07 -7.79
N HIS A 481 23.58 15.62 -8.78
CA HIS A 481 24.07 15.05 -10.03
C HIS A 481 25.16 13.98 -9.81
N LEU A 482 24.89 13.00 -8.96
CA LEU A 482 25.82 11.91 -8.68
C LEU A 482 25.84 10.89 -9.82
N SER A 483 27.02 10.38 -10.13
CA SER A 483 27.30 9.38 -11.16
C SER A 483 27.33 7.96 -10.57
N THR A 484 27.39 6.93 -11.43
CA THR A 484 27.64 5.55 -10.95
C THR A 484 29.03 5.43 -10.31
N GLY A 485 30.07 6.02 -10.91
CA GLY A 485 31.42 6.12 -10.32
C GLY A 485 31.73 7.54 -9.85
N LEU A 486 33.01 7.92 -9.81
CA LEU A 486 33.51 9.20 -9.27
C LEU A 486 33.02 10.47 -10.00
N GLY A 487 32.38 10.32 -11.17
CA GLY A 487 31.91 11.43 -11.98
C GLY A 487 33.03 12.31 -12.55
N SER A 488 32.67 13.38 -13.25
CA SER A 488 33.62 14.38 -13.76
C SER A 488 33.10 15.76 -13.45
N CYS A 489 33.94 16.60 -12.84
CA CYS A 489 33.51 17.94 -12.46
C CYS A 489 33.14 18.77 -13.70
N ARG A 490 31.96 19.36 -13.66
CA ARG A 490 31.48 20.32 -14.66
C ARG A 490 31.51 21.71 -14.03
N ASP A 491 32.25 22.60 -14.69
CA ASP A 491 32.44 24.00 -14.29
C ASP A 491 32.82 24.21 -12.81
N PRO A 492 33.83 23.50 -12.26
CA PRO A 492 34.21 23.66 -10.86
C PRO A 492 34.85 25.03 -10.59
N ILE A 493 34.47 25.65 -9.48
CA ILE A 493 35.13 26.84 -8.93
C ILE A 493 35.60 26.53 -7.49
N PRO A 494 36.91 26.65 -7.19
CA PRO A 494 38.02 26.76 -8.14
C PRO A 494 38.10 25.52 -9.04
N VAL A 495 38.77 25.66 -10.18
CA VAL A 495 38.93 24.59 -11.17
C VAL A 495 39.65 23.38 -10.57
N GLU A 496 40.72 23.66 -9.82
CA GLU A 496 41.45 22.67 -9.04
C GLU A 496 41.25 23.00 -7.55
N PRO A 497 40.65 22.09 -6.76
CA PRO A 497 40.49 22.32 -5.32
C PRO A 497 41.85 22.33 -4.61
N VAL A 498 42.77 21.47 -5.05
CA VAL A 498 44.17 21.44 -4.65
C VAL A 498 45.02 21.48 -5.92
N PRO A 499 46.02 22.38 -6.02
CA PRO A 499 46.85 22.48 -7.21
C PRO A 499 47.46 21.13 -7.62
N GLY A 500 47.23 20.71 -8.86
CA GLY A 500 47.71 19.44 -9.42
C GLY A 500 46.86 18.21 -9.12
N GLN A 501 45.74 18.35 -8.39
CA GLN A 501 44.77 17.28 -8.18
C GLN A 501 43.63 17.37 -9.20
N LYS A 502 43.33 16.27 -9.87
CA LYS A 502 42.18 16.17 -10.77
C LYS A 502 40.88 16.25 -9.96
N CYS A 503 39.91 17.04 -10.44
CA CYS A 503 38.60 17.17 -9.79
C CYS A 503 37.71 15.96 -10.12
N GLU A 504 37.26 15.26 -9.07
CA GLU A 504 36.26 14.20 -9.13
C GLU A 504 34.95 14.76 -8.56
N ALA A 505 33.85 14.60 -9.31
CA ALA A 505 32.61 15.32 -9.01
C ALA A 505 31.92 14.78 -7.76
N ASP A 506 31.74 13.47 -7.68
CA ASP A 506 31.00 12.82 -6.60
C ASP A 506 31.73 13.00 -5.26
N PRO A 507 33.05 12.68 -5.12
CA PRO A 507 33.77 12.89 -3.86
C PRO A 507 33.73 14.33 -3.37
N ARG A 508 33.97 15.33 -4.25
CA ARG A 508 33.96 16.74 -3.86
C ARG A 508 32.56 17.20 -3.43
N THR A 509 31.52 16.73 -4.11
CA THR A 509 30.13 17.00 -3.75
C THR A 509 29.79 16.41 -2.38
N LEU A 510 30.15 15.14 -2.16
CA LEU A 510 29.85 14.43 -0.92
C LEU A 510 30.63 15.00 0.26
N GLU A 511 31.91 15.35 0.10
CA GLU A 511 32.71 16.02 1.14
C GLU A 511 32.09 17.36 1.53
N PHE A 512 31.63 18.14 0.55
CA PHE A 512 30.92 19.39 0.81
C PHE A 512 29.64 19.16 1.63
N VAL A 513 28.83 18.18 1.24
CA VAL A 513 27.59 17.84 1.96
C VAL A 513 27.89 17.32 3.36
N GLU A 514 28.87 16.42 3.53
CA GLU A 514 29.29 15.88 4.82
C GLU A 514 29.70 16.99 5.79
N ARG A 515 30.56 17.91 5.35
CA ARG A 515 30.98 19.05 6.15
C ARG A 515 29.79 19.84 6.67
N LEU A 516 28.83 20.16 5.78
CA LEU A 516 27.66 20.93 6.19
C LEU A 516 26.70 20.15 7.08
N LEU A 517 26.53 18.83 6.88
CA LEU A 517 25.74 18.00 7.79
C LEU A 517 26.33 18.02 9.22
N ASP A 518 27.66 18.02 9.34
CA ASP A 518 28.36 17.99 10.63
C ASP A 518 28.41 19.37 11.32
N GLU A 519 28.54 20.45 10.54
CA GLU A 519 28.55 21.84 11.03
C GLU A 519 27.13 22.34 11.38
N GLU A 520 26.16 22.15 10.48
CA GLU A 520 24.82 22.73 10.61
C GLU A 520 23.86 21.85 11.41
N LYS A 521 24.11 20.54 11.44
CA LYS A 521 23.31 19.52 12.16
C LYS A 521 21.80 19.69 11.92
N PRO A 522 21.34 19.59 10.65
CA PRO A 522 19.93 19.73 10.35
C PRO A 522 19.10 18.62 11.01
N ASP A 523 17.87 18.96 11.40
CA ASP A 523 16.91 18.00 11.95
C ASP A 523 16.31 17.13 10.85
N MET A 524 16.31 17.61 9.60
CA MET A 524 15.83 16.89 8.42
C MET A 524 16.52 17.40 7.14
N VAL A 525 16.66 16.50 6.15
CA VAL A 525 17.10 16.86 4.80
C VAL A 525 15.97 16.68 3.79
N VAL A 526 15.83 17.61 2.84
CA VAL A 526 14.96 17.44 1.68
C VAL A 526 15.83 17.35 0.42
N LEU A 527 15.74 16.22 -0.27
CA LEU A 527 16.39 15.98 -1.57
C LEU A 527 15.44 16.46 -2.67
N THR A 528 15.71 17.62 -3.27
CA THR A 528 14.77 18.30 -4.18
C THR A 528 15.02 18.01 -5.65
N GLY A 529 15.24 16.74 -5.98
CA GLY A 529 15.44 16.26 -7.35
C GLY A 529 16.88 16.39 -7.87
N ASP A 530 17.15 15.70 -8.98
CA ASP A 530 18.44 15.59 -9.65
C ASP A 530 19.55 15.15 -8.71
N GLN A 531 19.24 14.13 -7.91
CA GLN A 531 20.22 13.47 -7.05
C GLN A 531 21.14 12.57 -7.89
N VAL A 532 20.61 12.08 -9.02
CA VAL A 532 21.29 11.25 -10.01
C VAL A 532 21.46 12.04 -11.30
N ASN A 533 22.66 12.01 -11.91
CA ASN A 533 23.00 12.79 -13.11
C ASN A 533 22.41 12.24 -14.44
N GLY A 534 21.51 11.25 -14.40
CA GLY A 534 20.98 10.59 -15.60
C GLY A 534 22.04 9.89 -16.47
N GLU A 535 22.67 10.63 -17.39
CA GLU A 535 23.61 10.18 -18.43
C GLU A 535 24.79 9.36 -17.87
N THR A 536 25.34 9.78 -16.73
CA THR A 536 26.52 9.14 -16.13
C THR A 536 26.19 8.10 -15.05
N SER A 537 24.89 7.80 -14.88
CA SER A 537 24.36 6.95 -13.82
C SER A 537 23.74 5.68 -14.39
N LYS A 538 24.58 4.88 -15.06
CA LYS A 538 24.21 3.60 -15.67
C LYS A 538 23.65 2.58 -14.67
N ASP A 539 24.04 2.71 -13.39
CA ASP A 539 23.35 2.12 -12.24
C ASP A 539 22.95 3.26 -11.28
N ALA A 540 21.71 3.71 -11.39
CA ALA A 540 21.14 4.80 -10.60
C ALA A 540 21.08 4.45 -9.10
N GLN A 541 20.95 3.17 -8.75
CA GLN A 541 21.02 2.70 -7.37
C GLN A 541 22.38 3.05 -6.72
N SER A 542 23.49 2.73 -7.38
CA SER A 542 24.83 3.03 -6.86
C SER A 542 25.04 4.54 -6.68
N ALA A 543 24.53 5.36 -7.60
CA ALA A 543 24.60 6.82 -7.49
C ALA A 543 23.76 7.35 -6.31
N LEU A 544 22.49 6.97 -6.24
CA LEU A 544 21.56 7.41 -5.19
C LEU A 544 22.02 6.99 -3.78
N PHE A 545 22.60 5.80 -3.65
CA PHE A 545 23.05 5.27 -2.37
C PHE A 545 24.13 6.12 -1.70
N LYS A 546 24.94 6.84 -2.49
CA LYS A 546 25.99 7.73 -1.97
C LYS A 546 25.42 8.85 -1.09
N SER A 547 24.43 9.60 -1.59
CA SER A 547 23.79 10.68 -0.82
C SER A 547 23.00 10.13 0.36
N VAL A 548 22.27 9.03 0.18
CA VAL A 548 21.50 8.41 1.27
C VAL A 548 22.41 7.92 2.39
N LYS A 549 23.58 7.34 2.08
CA LYS A 549 24.53 6.85 3.07
C LYS A 549 24.95 7.93 4.07
N LEU A 550 25.19 9.15 3.60
CA LEU A 550 25.55 10.28 4.46
C LEU A 550 24.49 10.57 5.54
N LEU A 551 23.22 10.43 5.16
CA LEU A 551 22.06 10.69 6.02
C LEU A 551 21.81 9.53 6.97
N VAL A 552 21.92 8.29 6.48
CA VAL A 552 21.72 7.07 7.27
C VAL A 552 22.76 6.94 8.38
N ASP A 553 24.04 7.20 8.07
CA ASP A 553 25.12 7.13 9.06
C ASP A 553 24.92 8.13 10.19
N ARG A 554 24.36 9.31 9.86
CA ARG A 554 24.05 10.38 10.81
C ARG A 554 22.66 10.26 11.43
N LYS A 555 21.86 9.26 11.01
CA LYS A 555 20.48 9.02 11.46
C LYS A 555 19.54 10.21 11.21
N ILE A 556 19.79 10.96 10.14
CA ILE A 556 19.02 12.15 9.80
C ILE A 556 17.82 11.72 8.94
N PRO A 557 16.58 12.03 9.35
CA PRO A 557 15.41 11.77 8.52
C PRO A 557 15.45 12.61 7.25
N TYR A 558 14.96 12.05 6.15
CA TYR A 558 14.95 12.75 4.88
C TYR A 558 13.73 12.44 4.03
N ALA A 559 13.37 13.36 3.15
CA ALA A 559 12.33 13.18 2.15
C ALA A 559 12.88 13.57 0.77
N ALA A 560 12.43 12.88 -0.27
CA ALA A 560 12.94 13.05 -1.63
C ALA A 560 11.80 13.24 -2.64
N ILE A 561 12.02 14.16 -3.56
CA ILE A 561 11.27 14.32 -4.81
C ILE A 561 12.22 14.16 -5.98
N PHE A 562 11.69 13.94 -7.17
CA PHE A 562 12.49 13.71 -8.37
C PHE A 562 12.64 14.96 -9.22
N GLY A 563 13.81 15.06 -9.83
CA GLY A 563 14.11 15.99 -10.91
C GLY A 563 14.16 15.30 -12.26
N ASN A 564 14.32 16.10 -13.32
CA ASN A 564 14.21 15.62 -14.69
C ASN A 564 15.31 14.64 -15.10
N HIS A 565 16.44 14.59 -14.38
CA HIS A 565 17.53 13.66 -14.65
C HIS A 565 17.43 12.33 -13.87
N ASP A 566 16.64 12.29 -12.80
CA ASP A 566 16.62 11.13 -11.90
C ASP A 566 16.11 9.85 -12.59
N ASP A 567 15.26 9.97 -13.60
CA ASP A 567 14.67 8.85 -14.35
C ASP A 567 15.24 8.62 -15.76
N GLU A 568 16.40 9.23 -16.06
CA GLU A 568 17.11 9.04 -17.34
C GLU A 568 18.09 7.86 -17.31
N GLY A 569 18.35 7.28 -16.13
CA GLY A 569 19.26 6.16 -15.92
C GLY A 569 18.65 4.79 -16.26
N ASN A 570 19.09 3.73 -15.55
CA ASN A 570 18.56 2.37 -15.73
C ASN A 570 17.26 2.09 -14.97
N LEU A 571 16.83 2.99 -14.07
CA LEU A 571 15.62 2.89 -13.25
C LEU A 571 14.71 4.08 -13.54
N ASN A 572 13.40 3.85 -13.58
CA ASN A 572 12.42 4.95 -13.66
C ASN A 572 12.02 5.48 -12.28
N ARG A 573 11.28 6.60 -12.23
CA ARG A 573 10.83 7.25 -10.98
C ARG A 573 10.13 6.31 -10.01
N SER A 574 9.25 5.45 -10.48
CA SER A 574 8.52 4.51 -9.63
C SER A 574 9.44 3.46 -8.99
N GLU A 575 10.40 2.92 -9.75
CA GLU A 575 11.40 1.99 -9.24
C GLU A 575 12.33 2.66 -8.22
N LEU A 576 12.76 3.90 -8.49
CA LEU A 576 13.57 4.68 -7.55
C LEU A 576 12.82 5.04 -6.27
N MET A 577 11.52 5.38 -6.37
CA MET A 577 10.71 5.70 -5.20
C MET A 577 10.47 4.46 -4.34
N ALA A 578 10.15 3.32 -4.96
CA ALA A 578 9.99 2.06 -4.24
C ALA A 578 11.27 1.68 -3.45
N MET A 579 12.44 2.00 -4.01
CA MET A 579 13.72 1.86 -3.31
C MET A 579 13.84 2.86 -2.14
N LEU A 580 13.61 4.15 -2.39
CA LEU A 580 13.68 5.21 -1.37
C LEU A 580 12.76 4.94 -0.18
N GLU A 581 11.54 4.45 -0.39
CA GLU A 581 10.58 4.13 0.68
C GLU A 581 11.07 3.05 1.65
N GLN A 582 11.97 2.18 1.19
CA GLN A 582 12.54 1.06 1.95
C GLN A 582 13.86 1.42 2.63
N LEU A 583 14.51 2.51 2.22
CA LEU A 583 15.80 2.90 2.78
C LEU A 583 15.66 3.47 4.21
N PRO A 584 16.66 3.23 5.07
CA PRO A 584 16.65 3.74 6.44
C PRO A 584 16.46 5.25 6.53
N TYR A 585 15.69 5.71 7.53
CA TYR A 585 15.40 7.13 7.78
C TYR A 585 14.64 7.89 6.69
N SER A 586 14.25 7.22 5.59
CA SER A 586 13.41 7.80 4.55
C SER A 586 11.98 8.06 5.04
N LEU A 587 11.48 9.25 4.70
CA LEU A 587 10.11 9.70 4.84
C LEU A 587 9.41 9.79 3.49
N SER A 588 10.11 9.43 2.42
CA SER A 588 9.56 9.47 1.06
C SER A 588 8.39 8.51 0.88
N SER A 589 7.50 8.87 -0.03
CA SER A 589 6.32 8.08 -0.37
C SER A 589 5.98 8.27 -1.84
N ALA A 590 5.52 7.23 -2.54
CA ALA A 590 5.03 7.33 -3.91
C ALA A 590 3.81 8.24 -4.03
N GLY A 591 3.00 8.33 -2.96
CA GLY A 591 1.73 9.03 -2.98
C GLY A 591 0.59 8.19 -3.55
N PRO A 592 -0.59 8.79 -3.77
CA PRO A 592 -1.74 8.07 -4.33
C PRO A 592 -1.54 7.68 -5.79
N GLU A 593 -1.91 6.45 -6.16
CA GLU A 593 -1.71 5.89 -7.52
C GLU A 593 -2.56 6.56 -8.60
N ASP A 594 -3.65 7.26 -8.22
CA ASP A 594 -4.58 7.93 -9.13
C ASP A 594 -4.21 9.39 -9.44
N ILE A 595 -3.04 9.84 -8.97
CA ILE A 595 -2.53 11.20 -9.15
C ILE A 595 -1.32 11.17 -10.10
N ASP A 596 -1.25 12.13 -11.02
CA ASP A 596 -0.13 12.21 -11.97
C ASP A 596 1.22 12.40 -11.25
N GLY A 597 2.25 11.70 -11.75
CA GLY A 597 3.61 11.74 -11.20
C GLY A 597 3.83 10.78 -10.03
N VAL A 598 5.07 10.66 -9.57
CA VAL A 598 5.50 9.79 -8.46
C VAL A 598 6.22 10.64 -7.42
N GLY A 599 5.76 10.58 -6.17
CA GLY A 599 6.31 11.43 -5.10
C GLY A 599 5.41 12.59 -4.71
N ASN A 600 4.08 12.41 -4.78
CA ASN A 600 3.09 13.38 -4.29
C ASN A 600 2.65 13.01 -2.87
N TYR A 601 3.26 13.62 -1.85
CA TYR A 601 3.00 13.27 -0.45
C TYR A 601 3.24 14.44 0.50
N ILE A 602 2.94 14.23 1.78
CA ILE A 602 3.22 15.17 2.85
C ILE A 602 4.12 14.56 3.90
N VAL A 603 4.89 15.40 4.57
CA VAL A 603 5.61 15.07 5.81
C VAL A 603 5.14 16.02 6.90
N GLU A 604 4.59 15.47 7.98
CA GLU A 604 4.20 16.23 9.17
C GLU A 604 5.30 16.17 10.24
N VAL A 605 5.74 17.33 10.72
CA VAL A 605 6.68 17.46 11.84
C VAL A 605 5.87 17.72 13.10
N LEU A 606 5.96 16.84 14.09
CA LEU A 606 5.17 16.95 15.31
C LEU A 606 5.67 18.06 16.23
N GLY A 607 4.76 18.64 17.02
CA GLY A 607 5.11 19.60 18.07
C GLY A 607 6.03 19.02 19.15
N ARG A 608 6.60 19.91 19.97
CA ARG A 608 7.58 19.54 21.02
C ARG A 608 7.06 18.49 22.01
N GLY A 609 7.98 17.76 22.66
CA GLY A 609 7.67 16.82 23.72
C GLY A 609 6.82 15.63 23.24
N THR A 610 5.67 15.41 23.88
CA THR A 610 4.75 14.29 23.56
C THR A 610 3.57 14.70 22.68
N SER A 611 3.58 15.91 22.10
CA SER A 611 2.50 16.37 21.24
C SER A 611 2.30 15.42 20.05
N ALA A 612 1.06 15.02 19.79
CA ALA A 612 0.67 14.27 18.61
C ALA A 612 0.21 15.19 17.46
N HIS A 613 0.13 16.50 17.69
CA HIS A 613 -0.29 17.47 16.69
C HIS A 613 0.88 17.94 15.83
N SER A 614 0.62 18.16 14.54
CA SER A 614 1.58 18.65 13.56
C SER A 614 1.86 20.13 13.76
N ALA A 615 3.14 20.47 13.88
CA ALA A 615 3.65 21.83 13.95
C ALA A 615 4.03 22.38 12.56
N LEU A 616 4.54 21.51 11.67
CA LEU A 616 4.87 21.85 10.29
C LEU A 616 4.29 20.78 9.34
N THR A 617 3.78 21.22 8.19
CA THR A 617 3.47 20.30 7.07
C THR A 617 4.28 20.69 5.84
N LEU A 618 5.13 19.76 5.40
CA LEU A 618 5.86 19.85 4.15
C LEU A 618 5.05 19.15 3.08
N TYR A 619 4.73 19.83 1.99
CA TYR A 619 4.10 19.26 0.80
C TYR A 619 5.18 18.99 -0.24
N LEU A 620 5.26 17.76 -0.71
CA LEU A 620 6.26 17.30 -1.68
C LEU A 620 5.50 16.88 -2.93
N LEU A 621 5.86 17.48 -4.07
CA LEU A 621 5.16 17.21 -5.32
C LEU A 621 6.13 16.90 -6.45
N ASP A 622 5.71 15.96 -7.29
CA ASP A 622 6.42 15.62 -8.51
C ASP A 622 6.17 16.68 -9.59
N SER A 623 7.19 17.44 -9.96
CA SER A 623 7.12 18.41 -11.07
C SER A 623 7.39 17.80 -12.45
N HIS A 624 7.55 16.48 -12.54
CA HIS A 624 7.80 15.69 -13.76
C HIS A 624 9.19 15.95 -14.37
N SER A 625 9.37 15.62 -15.66
CA SER A 625 10.60 15.85 -16.44
C SER A 625 10.32 16.83 -17.59
N TYR A 626 10.21 16.33 -18.82
CA TYR A 626 10.08 17.13 -20.04
C TYR A 626 8.63 17.22 -20.51
N SER A 627 8.31 18.32 -21.19
CA SER A 627 6.95 18.60 -21.64
C SER A 627 6.39 17.47 -22.52
N PRO A 628 5.16 16.98 -22.26
CA PRO A 628 4.52 15.98 -23.10
C PRO A 628 4.04 16.56 -24.44
N ASP A 629 4.04 17.89 -24.60
CA ASP A 629 3.68 18.60 -25.82
C ASP A 629 4.73 19.65 -26.19
N GLU A 630 5.92 19.17 -26.56
CA GLU A 630 7.03 20.00 -27.05
C GLU A 630 6.69 20.90 -28.25
N ARG A 631 5.59 20.66 -28.95
CA ARG A 631 5.17 21.52 -30.06
C ARG A 631 4.55 22.81 -29.55
N GLN A 632 3.71 22.73 -28.52
CA GLN A 632 2.98 23.87 -27.98
C GLN A 632 3.70 24.50 -26.77
N PHE A 633 4.26 23.67 -25.90
CA PHE A 633 4.93 24.08 -24.66
C PHE A 633 6.31 23.44 -24.63
N ARG A 634 7.33 24.16 -25.12
CA ARG A 634 8.70 23.64 -25.18
C ARG A 634 9.35 23.55 -23.79
N GLY A 635 10.18 22.54 -23.59
CA GLY A 635 11.06 22.41 -22.44
C GLY A 635 10.47 21.50 -21.36
N TYR A 636 10.14 22.08 -20.21
CA TYR A 636 9.82 21.29 -19.02
C TYR A 636 8.32 21.17 -18.78
N ASP A 637 7.96 20.06 -18.15
CA ASP A 637 6.59 19.75 -17.80
C ASP A 637 6.14 20.46 -16.51
N TRP A 638 4.84 20.44 -16.21
CA TRP A 638 4.22 21.19 -15.13
C TRP A 638 3.37 20.32 -14.20
N ILE A 639 3.13 20.83 -12.99
CA ILE A 639 2.20 20.24 -12.02
C ILE A 639 0.80 20.13 -12.63
N LYS A 640 0.23 18.92 -12.62
CA LYS A 640 -1.03 18.58 -13.30
C LYS A 640 -2.28 18.96 -12.49
N PRO A 641 -3.44 19.15 -13.15
CA PRO A 641 -4.70 19.44 -12.44
C PRO A 641 -5.10 18.40 -11.39
N SER A 642 -4.75 17.13 -11.57
CA SER A 642 -4.98 16.06 -10.58
C SER A 642 -4.17 16.31 -9.30
N GLN A 643 -2.88 16.64 -9.43
CA GLN A 643 -1.98 16.99 -8.33
C GLN A 643 -2.45 18.24 -7.60
N ILE A 644 -2.87 19.29 -8.33
CA ILE A 644 -3.41 20.52 -7.71
C ILE A 644 -4.67 20.21 -6.89
N ARG A 645 -5.58 19.40 -7.43
CA ARG A 645 -6.79 19.00 -6.72
C ARG A 645 -6.47 18.16 -5.48
N TRP A 646 -5.56 17.19 -5.60
CA TRP A 646 -5.09 16.38 -4.48
C TRP A 646 -4.47 17.25 -3.39
N PHE A 647 -3.60 18.18 -3.76
CA PHE A 647 -2.95 19.11 -2.84
C PHE A 647 -4.00 19.93 -2.06
N LYS A 648 -4.94 20.56 -2.76
CA LYS A 648 -6.01 21.35 -2.12
C LYS A 648 -6.88 20.51 -1.19
N ASN A 649 -7.32 19.33 -1.64
CA ASN A 649 -8.12 18.43 -0.82
C ASN A 649 -7.37 17.96 0.43
N THR A 650 -6.08 17.66 0.28
CA THR A 650 -5.21 17.24 1.39
C THR A 650 -5.05 18.37 2.41
N ALA A 651 -4.68 19.57 1.96
CA ALA A 651 -4.52 20.73 2.83
C ALA A 651 -5.82 21.07 3.56
N GLN A 652 -6.96 21.10 2.85
CA GLN A 652 -8.28 21.35 3.45
C GLN A 652 -8.69 20.29 4.46
N GLY A 653 -8.42 19.01 4.17
CA GLY A 653 -8.69 17.89 5.07
C GLY A 653 -7.90 17.93 6.37
N LEU A 654 -6.72 18.58 6.36
CA LEU A 654 -5.86 18.71 7.54
C LEU A 654 -6.15 19.93 8.40
N LYS A 655 -6.83 20.98 7.88
CA LYS A 655 -7.10 22.24 8.60
C LYS A 655 -7.63 22.03 10.02
N ARG A 656 -8.59 21.12 10.22
CA ARG A 656 -9.12 20.83 11.55
C ARG A 656 -8.04 20.30 12.50
N LYS A 657 -7.23 19.33 12.06
CA LYS A 657 -6.16 18.74 12.88
C LYS A 657 -5.06 19.76 13.18
N HIS A 658 -4.75 20.64 12.22
CA HIS A 658 -3.78 21.71 12.39
C HIS A 658 -4.26 22.76 13.41
N HIS A 659 -5.56 23.07 13.44
CA HIS A 659 -6.15 23.97 14.45
C HIS A 659 -6.18 23.39 15.87
N GLU A 660 -6.07 22.07 16.02
CA GLU A 660 -5.95 21.43 17.34
C GLU A 660 -4.56 21.62 17.95
N TYR A 661 -3.55 22.00 17.16
CA TYR A 661 -2.25 22.38 17.70
C TYR A 661 -2.36 23.71 18.46
N ALA A 662 -1.96 23.71 19.72
CA ALA A 662 -2.08 24.88 20.60
C ALA A 662 -1.18 26.07 20.20
N TYR A 663 -0.21 25.83 19.32
CA TYR A 663 0.70 26.84 18.79
C TYR A 663 0.45 27.01 17.29
N MET A 664 1.27 27.85 16.65
CA MET A 664 1.14 28.14 15.24
C MET A 664 1.61 26.98 14.36
N HIS A 665 0.73 26.51 13.50
CA HIS A 665 1.04 25.57 12.44
C HIS A 665 1.58 26.32 11.21
N MET A 666 2.56 25.76 10.50
CA MET A 666 3.13 26.36 9.28
C MET A 666 3.22 25.34 8.14
N ASN A 667 2.86 25.77 6.93
CA ASN A 667 2.90 24.94 5.73
C ASN A 667 3.96 25.43 4.73
N MET A 668 4.66 24.51 4.08
CA MET A 668 5.65 24.78 3.02
C MET A 668 5.60 23.71 1.94
N ALA A 669 6.08 24.03 0.74
CA ALA A 669 6.13 23.11 -0.38
C ALA A 669 7.54 22.95 -0.95
N PHE A 670 7.82 21.78 -1.51
CA PHE A 670 9.03 21.46 -2.25
C PHE A 670 8.67 20.83 -3.59
N ILE A 671 9.27 21.35 -4.65
CA ILE A 671 9.18 20.90 -6.04
C ILE A 671 10.59 20.87 -6.65
N HIS A 672 10.79 20.28 -7.82
CA HIS A 672 12.10 20.34 -8.48
C HIS A 672 12.14 21.45 -9.53
N ILE A 673 11.29 21.36 -10.55
CA ILE A 673 11.17 22.35 -11.63
C ILE A 673 10.44 23.59 -11.09
N PRO A 674 10.96 24.81 -11.32
CA PRO A 674 10.37 26.04 -10.81
C PRO A 674 9.01 26.35 -11.43
N LEU A 675 8.21 27.15 -10.74
CA LEU A 675 6.93 27.64 -11.27
C LEU A 675 7.16 28.77 -12.29
N PRO A 676 6.25 29.00 -13.26
CA PRO A 676 6.40 30.08 -14.23
C PRO A 676 6.61 31.47 -13.60
N GLU A 677 6.06 31.70 -12.40
CA GLU A 677 6.17 32.94 -11.65
C GLU A 677 7.59 33.28 -11.19
N TYR A 678 8.51 32.31 -11.13
CA TYR A 678 9.92 32.57 -10.85
C TYR A 678 10.58 33.48 -11.88
N ARG A 679 9.96 33.66 -13.07
CA ARG A 679 10.46 34.51 -14.14
C ARG A 679 10.15 35.99 -13.99
N ASP A 680 9.35 36.41 -13.00
CA ASP A 680 8.97 37.81 -12.90
C ASP A 680 10.10 38.66 -12.29
N PRO A 681 10.81 39.50 -13.08
CA PRO A 681 11.91 40.29 -12.57
C PRO A 681 11.44 41.49 -11.72
N ASN A 682 10.14 41.80 -11.70
CA ASN A 682 9.59 42.90 -10.91
C ASN A 682 9.40 42.51 -9.45
N ASN A 683 9.35 41.22 -9.15
CA ASN A 683 9.27 40.73 -7.79
C ASN A 683 10.59 40.98 -7.06
N LEU A 684 10.48 41.34 -5.78
CA LEU A 684 11.62 41.47 -4.90
C LEU A 684 12.29 40.09 -4.74
N PHE A 685 13.61 40.02 -4.90
CA PHE A 685 14.37 38.81 -4.61
C PHE A 685 15.68 39.12 -3.90
N ILE A 686 16.18 38.14 -3.16
CA ILE A 686 17.50 38.17 -2.51
C ILE A 686 18.28 36.92 -2.92
N GLY A 687 19.48 37.13 -3.44
CA GLY A 687 20.39 36.11 -3.97
C GLY A 687 20.72 36.34 -5.45
N ASN A 688 21.27 35.32 -6.07
CA ASN A 688 21.78 35.37 -7.43
C ASN A 688 20.76 34.87 -8.44
N TRP A 689 20.42 35.74 -9.38
CA TRP A 689 19.76 35.41 -10.63
C TRP A 689 20.81 35.43 -11.74
N ASP A 690 21.43 34.28 -11.98
CA ASP A 690 22.58 34.15 -12.86
C ASP A 690 22.25 33.47 -14.20
N GLU A 691 21.09 32.82 -14.30
CA GLU A 691 20.55 32.31 -15.56
C GLU A 691 19.04 32.57 -15.72
N PRO A 692 18.51 32.63 -16.96
CA PRO A 692 17.07 32.74 -17.18
C PRO A 692 16.32 31.51 -16.63
N PRO A 693 15.27 31.68 -15.81
CA PRO A 693 14.57 30.55 -15.21
C PRO A 693 13.92 29.66 -16.26
N THR A 694 14.16 28.36 -16.16
CA THR A 694 13.72 27.37 -17.16
C THR A 694 12.36 26.74 -16.81
N ALA A 695 11.53 27.44 -16.03
CA ALA A 695 10.18 27.03 -15.67
C ALA A 695 9.30 26.54 -16.86
N PRO A 696 8.19 25.85 -16.64
CA PRO A 696 7.37 25.34 -17.74
C PRO A 696 6.81 26.47 -18.64
N GLY A 697 6.61 26.17 -19.91
CA GLY A 697 5.95 27.10 -20.85
C GLY A 697 4.44 27.26 -20.59
N PHE A 698 3.83 26.29 -19.91
CA PHE A 698 2.44 26.31 -19.50
C PHE A 698 2.32 26.65 -18.01
N ASN A 699 1.44 27.60 -17.67
CA ASN A 699 1.10 27.88 -16.28
C ASN A 699 -0.15 27.10 -15.86
N SER A 700 0.02 26.16 -14.93
CA SER A 700 -1.06 25.31 -14.42
C SER A 700 -1.92 25.98 -13.34
N GLY A 701 -1.54 27.17 -12.86
CA GLY A 701 -2.18 27.85 -11.74
C GLY A 701 -1.81 27.29 -10.37
N PHE A 702 -0.75 26.49 -10.27
CA PHE A 702 -0.38 25.86 -8.98
C PHE A 702 0.05 26.89 -7.93
N LYS A 703 0.72 27.98 -8.33
CA LYS A 703 1.07 29.10 -7.45
C LYS A 703 -0.16 29.67 -6.73
N ASP A 704 -1.29 29.82 -7.43
CA ASP A 704 -2.52 30.31 -6.81
C ASP A 704 -3.08 29.31 -5.80
N ALA A 705 -2.99 28.01 -6.07
CA ALA A 705 -3.38 26.98 -5.11
C ALA A 705 -2.51 27.00 -3.84
N LEU A 706 -1.20 27.24 -3.97
CA LEU A 706 -0.29 27.39 -2.83
C LEU A 706 -0.72 28.57 -1.93
N GLU A 707 -1.05 29.73 -2.52
CA GLU A 707 -1.53 30.89 -1.78
C GLU A 707 -2.89 30.63 -1.10
N GLU A 708 -3.84 30.01 -1.81
CA GLU A 708 -5.17 29.69 -1.30
C GLU A 708 -5.14 28.77 -0.07
N GLU A 709 -4.18 27.84 -0.01
CA GLU A 709 -4.03 26.89 1.09
C GLU A 709 -3.00 27.32 2.15
N GLY A 710 -2.51 28.56 2.08
CA GLY A 710 -1.66 29.15 3.12
C GLY A 710 -0.25 28.56 3.19
N ILE A 711 0.32 28.21 2.03
CA ILE A 711 1.73 27.84 1.92
C ILE A 711 2.58 29.10 2.08
N LEU A 712 3.55 29.07 2.99
CA LEU A 712 4.37 30.23 3.33
C LEU A 712 5.54 30.40 2.36
N PHE A 713 6.13 29.28 1.94
CA PHE A 713 7.15 29.27 0.90
C PHE A 713 7.10 27.96 0.10
N VAL A 714 7.53 28.05 -1.15
CA VAL A 714 7.84 26.92 -2.01
C VAL A 714 9.31 26.97 -2.40
N SER A 715 10.01 25.83 -2.31
CA SER A 715 11.42 25.73 -2.72
C SER A 715 11.62 24.78 -3.89
N CYS A 716 12.52 25.13 -4.80
CA CYS A 716 12.86 24.33 -6.00
C CYS A 716 14.37 24.18 -6.23
N GLY A 717 14.75 23.34 -7.20
CA GLY A 717 16.13 23.12 -7.67
C GLY A 717 16.27 23.54 -9.13
N HIS A 718 16.82 22.65 -9.97
CA HIS A 718 16.74 22.64 -11.44
C HIS A 718 17.60 23.69 -12.17
N ASP A 719 17.41 24.97 -11.84
CA ASP A 719 18.16 26.09 -12.43
C ASP A 719 19.42 26.34 -11.60
N HIS A 720 20.35 25.38 -11.62
CA HIS A 720 21.48 25.26 -10.70
C HIS A 720 22.09 26.59 -10.21
N VAL A 721 22.41 27.52 -11.11
CA VAL A 721 23.14 28.74 -10.72
C VAL A 721 22.22 29.83 -10.16
N ASN A 722 20.91 29.67 -10.30
CA ASN A 722 19.93 30.46 -9.57
C ASN A 722 19.84 29.96 -8.13
N ASP A 723 19.94 30.89 -7.19
CA ASP A 723 19.83 30.60 -5.77
C ASP A 723 19.04 31.67 -5.02
N TYR A 724 18.33 32.54 -5.75
CA TYR A 724 17.55 33.61 -5.15
C TYR A 724 16.31 33.08 -4.43
N CYS A 725 15.84 33.82 -3.44
CA CYS A 725 14.48 33.69 -2.95
C CYS A 725 13.68 34.94 -3.30
N MET A 726 12.55 34.74 -3.98
CA MET A 726 11.70 35.77 -4.55
C MET A 726 10.39 35.86 -3.77
N LEU A 727 9.99 37.08 -3.43
CA LEU A 727 8.70 37.35 -2.81
C LEU A 727 7.66 37.64 -3.87
N ASN A 728 6.61 36.82 -3.90
CA ASN A 728 5.40 37.12 -4.64
C ASN A 728 4.40 37.89 -3.77
N ASN A 729 3.68 38.81 -4.41
CA ASN A 729 2.52 39.49 -3.83
C ASN A 729 1.21 38.93 -4.39
N ASN A 730 0.16 38.90 -3.56
CA ASN A 730 -1.18 38.56 -4.02
C ASN A 730 -1.83 39.71 -4.79
N LYS A 731 -3.09 39.51 -5.22
CA LYS A 731 -3.89 40.48 -5.98
C LYS A 731 -4.12 41.81 -5.25
N ASP A 732 -3.95 41.84 -3.91
CA ASP A 732 -4.06 43.05 -3.09
C ASP A 732 -2.69 43.69 -2.78
N GLU A 733 -1.64 43.32 -3.54
CA GLU A 733 -0.25 43.78 -3.37
C GLU A 733 0.36 43.46 -1.99
N LYS A 734 -0.15 42.41 -1.32
CA LYS A 734 0.40 41.96 -0.03
C LYS A 734 1.34 40.78 -0.22
N PRO A 735 2.45 40.71 0.54
CA PRO A 735 3.33 39.54 0.60
C PRO A 735 2.53 38.25 0.83
N SER A 736 2.65 37.28 -0.07
CA SER A 736 1.80 36.09 -0.06
C SER A 736 2.54 34.77 -0.12
N LEU A 737 3.68 34.71 -0.83
CA LEU A 737 4.44 33.47 -1.00
C LEU A 737 5.92 33.79 -1.29
N TRP A 738 6.82 33.14 -0.56
CA TRP A 738 8.24 33.10 -0.95
C TRP A 738 8.53 31.92 -1.88
N MET A 739 9.31 32.17 -2.92
CA MET A 739 9.68 31.23 -3.97
C MET A 739 11.21 31.14 -4.02
N CYS A 740 11.79 30.09 -3.44
CA CYS A 740 13.23 29.98 -3.24
C CYS A 740 13.88 28.92 -4.13
N TYR A 741 15.01 29.25 -4.77
CA TYR A 741 15.90 28.24 -5.33
C TYR A 741 16.85 27.68 -4.28
N GLY A 742 17.10 26.37 -4.31
CA GLY A 742 18.08 25.69 -3.46
C GLY A 742 19.53 26.01 -3.83
N GLY A 743 19.80 26.31 -5.11
CA GLY A 743 21.13 26.37 -5.70
C GLY A 743 21.69 24.98 -6.00
N GLY A 744 22.56 24.88 -7.01
CA GLY A 744 23.20 23.65 -7.45
C GLY A 744 24.33 23.22 -6.53
N VAL A 745 24.15 22.10 -5.85
CA VAL A 745 25.12 21.55 -4.90
C VAL A 745 26.20 20.73 -5.62
N GLY A 746 25.80 19.97 -6.63
CA GLY A 746 26.62 18.96 -7.28
C GLY A 746 27.65 19.48 -8.27
N PHE A 747 28.84 18.89 -8.26
CA PHE A 747 29.86 19.12 -9.29
C PHE A 747 29.62 18.30 -10.57
N GLY A 748 28.71 17.34 -10.58
CA GLY A 748 28.28 16.66 -11.82
C GLY A 748 27.38 17.53 -12.71
N GLY A 749 26.60 18.42 -12.06
CA GLY A 749 25.72 19.38 -12.71
C GLY A 749 26.46 20.61 -13.23
N TYR A 750 25.88 21.35 -14.17
CA TYR A 750 26.50 22.57 -14.71
C TYR A 750 26.61 23.67 -13.65
N GLY A 751 27.57 24.58 -13.85
CA GLY A 751 27.83 25.72 -12.95
C GLY A 751 28.56 26.89 -13.61
N GLY A 752 28.77 26.87 -14.93
CA GLY A 752 29.66 27.79 -15.66
C GLY A 752 29.20 29.25 -15.79
N TYR A 753 28.26 29.71 -14.97
CA TYR A 753 27.77 31.09 -14.98
C TYR A 753 28.43 31.90 -13.87
N LYS A 754 29.01 33.05 -14.23
CA LYS A 754 29.53 34.09 -13.32
C LYS A 754 30.35 33.55 -12.13
N ASP A 755 31.23 32.57 -12.38
CA ASP A 755 32.08 31.94 -11.36
C ASP A 755 31.28 31.37 -10.16
N TYR A 756 30.13 30.74 -10.44
CA TYR A 756 29.26 30.17 -9.42
C TYR A 756 29.99 29.14 -8.53
N VAL A 757 30.06 29.44 -7.23
CA VAL A 757 30.51 28.49 -6.20
C VAL A 757 29.32 27.64 -5.74
N ARG A 758 29.49 26.32 -5.65
CA ARG A 758 28.46 25.38 -5.16
C ARG A 758 28.00 25.75 -3.77
N ARG A 759 26.71 25.59 -3.50
CA ARG A 759 26.10 26.05 -2.26
C ARG A 759 24.86 25.24 -1.88
N VAL A 760 24.53 25.24 -0.60
CA VAL A 760 23.35 24.57 -0.04
C VAL A 760 22.49 25.60 0.68
N ARG A 761 21.16 25.54 0.47
CA ARG A 761 20.18 26.35 1.20
C ARG A 761 19.69 25.67 2.47
N PHE A 762 19.48 26.47 3.51
CA PHE A 762 18.91 26.06 4.79
C PHE A 762 17.62 26.84 5.08
N PHE A 763 16.70 26.19 5.80
CA PHE A 763 15.53 26.81 6.40
C PHE A 763 15.54 26.51 7.90
N ASP A 764 15.67 27.56 8.71
CA ASP A 764 15.80 27.47 10.16
C ASP A 764 14.55 28.05 10.82
N PHE A 765 13.77 27.17 11.45
CA PHE A 765 12.48 27.46 12.03
C PHE A 765 12.62 27.80 13.51
N ASP A 766 12.05 28.93 13.91
CA ASP A 766 11.75 29.26 15.29
C ASP A 766 10.24 29.13 15.54
N MET A 767 9.83 28.02 16.15
CA MET A 767 8.41 27.77 16.44
C MET A 767 7.88 28.61 17.60
N ASN A 768 8.75 29.24 18.40
CA ASN A 768 8.30 30.13 19.47
C ASN A 768 7.86 31.49 18.89
N ALA A 769 8.60 31.99 17.90
CA ALA A 769 8.28 33.23 17.18
C ALA A 769 7.39 33.00 15.95
N GLY A 770 7.25 31.76 15.49
CA GLY A 770 6.64 31.46 14.20
C GLY A 770 7.43 32.05 13.04
N ARG A 771 8.76 31.94 13.12
CA ARG A 771 9.70 32.59 12.22
C ARG A 771 10.46 31.56 11.39
N VAL A 772 10.76 31.90 10.15
CA VAL A 772 11.63 31.12 9.28
C VAL A 772 12.74 32.02 8.74
N MET A 773 13.98 31.67 9.05
CA MET A 773 15.17 32.26 8.45
C MET A 773 15.67 31.34 7.35
N THR A 774 16.13 31.90 6.23
CA THR A 774 16.81 31.12 5.18
C THR A 774 18.14 31.78 4.83
N TYR A 775 19.12 30.95 4.52
CA TYR A 775 20.48 31.35 4.15
C TYR A 775 21.13 30.24 3.34
N LYS A 776 22.30 30.53 2.77
CA LYS A 776 23.10 29.56 2.02
C LYS A 776 24.48 29.40 2.65
N ARG A 777 25.08 28.22 2.49
CA ARG A 777 26.48 27.93 2.83
C ARG A 777 27.24 27.53 1.57
N LEU A 778 28.46 28.05 1.40
CA LEU A 778 29.29 27.82 0.22
C LEU A 778 30.23 26.63 0.40
N GLU A 779 30.56 25.98 -0.72
CA GLU A 779 31.57 24.93 -0.80
C GLU A 779 32.99 25.47 -0.65
N TYR A 780 33.27 26.63 -1.24
CA TYR A 780 34.59 27.27 -1.27
C TYR A 780 34.50 28.77 -0.94
N GLY A 781 35.64 29.35 -0.55
CA GLY A 781 35.75 30.78 -0.25
C GLY A 781 35.26 31.11 1.16
N GLU A 782 34.14 31.82 1.28
CA GLU A 782 33.55 32.22 2.56
C GLU A 782 32.74 31.08 3.20
N THR A 783 33.39 29.93 3.43
CA THR A 783 32.71 28.68 3.83
C THR A 783 32.00 28.77 5.17
N GLU A 784 32.49 29.59 6.11
CA GLU A 784 31.89 29.81 7.44
C GLU A 784 30.72 30.79 7.43
N ALA A 785 30.58 31.60 6.38
CA ALA A 785 29.57 32.65 6.33
C ALA A 785 28.19 32.08 5.96
N LYS A 786 27.15 32.66 6.56
CA LYS A 786 25.78 32.52 6.07
C LYS A 786 25.54 33.58 5.01
N ILE A 787 25.41 33.16 3.77
CA ILE A 787 25.20 34.05 2.63
C ILE A 787 23.71 34.35 2.47
N ASP A 788 23.39 35.62 2.22
CA ASP A 788 22.03 36.12 1.98
C ASP A 788 21.01 35.69 3.06
N GLU A 789 21.44 35.72 4.33
CA GLU A 789 20.56 35.41 5.46
C GLU A 789 19.39 36.39 5.52
N GLN A 790 18.17 35.86 5.45
CA GLN A 790 16.95 36.64 5.35
C GLN A 790 15.79 35.97 6.10
N MET A 791 14.87 36.81 6.61
CA MET A 791 13.65 36.37 7.26
C MET A 791 12.52 36.33 6.22
N ILE A 792 11.93 35.16 6.03
CA ILE A 792 10.85 34.97 5.03
C ILE A 792 9.46 34.84 5.67
N VAL A 793 9.42 34.43 6.94
CA VAL A 793 8.19 34.28 7.73
C VAL A 793 8.42 34.86 9.12
N ASP A 794 7.44 35.58 9.65
CA ASP A 794 7.42 36.03 11.05
C ASP A 794 5.99 36.06 11.59
N GLY A 795 5.79 35.56 12.80
CA GLY A 795 4.45 35.40 13.36
C GLY A 795 3.56 34.48 12.51
N GLY A 796 4.15 33.48 11.84
CA GLY A 796 3.45 32.48 11.01
C GLY A 796 2.80 33.05 9.77
N ALA A 797 3.21 34.24 9.34
CA ALA A 797 2.77 34.88 8.13
C ALA A 797 3.97 35.24 7.25
N VAL A 798 3.76 35.22 5.94
CA VAL A 798 4.75 35.72 4.97
C VAL A 798 5.03 37.20 5.25
N ARG A 799 6.31 37.55 5.31
CA ARG A 799 6.77 38.93 5.46
C ARG A 799 7.64 39.31 4.27
N GLY A 800 7.40 40.51 3.75
CA GLY A 800 8.38 41.17 2.88
C GLY A 800 9.48 41.85 3.69
N LEU A 801 10.45 42.43 2.98
CA LEU A 801 11.55 43.19 3.56
C LEU A 801 11.09 44.44 4.30
#